data_AF-A0A364LCI1-F1
#
_entry.id   AF-A0A364LCI1-F1
#
_cell.length_a   1.000
_cell.length_b   1.000
_cell.length_c   1.000
_cell.angle_alpha   90.00
_cell.angle_beta   90.00
_cell.angle_gamma   90.00
#
_symmetry.space_group_name_H-M   'P 1'
#
loop_
_entity.id
_entity.type
_entity.pdbx_description
1 polymer ?
#
loop_
_entity_poly.entity_id
_entity_poly.type
_entity_poly.pdbx_seq_one_letter_code
_entity_poly.pdbx_strand_id
1 'polypeptide(L)'
;MAIETPGAVDKGGENVEKLAPVPSRDRSDMEGQVKYESGTDEALKFVSGHAVQYTPEDEKRVRHKIDLYILPWMCGLYMLQYLDKTSLSYASSMGIKPDTHMSARFVLVTSQWYPMKDQGTRSAIWFSFNGVSQIVGGVLAYGVYTGFENGHYSFPAWKAMFLITGLLTAVYGIFMFLFMADSPVTARWLTDTEKYIAIERLRGNQQGIGSRVFKWSQVREAFTDIRTYLIFLFMVTCDIPNGGITVFFTELIESFGFNTQKTFLLAMPGGLVEVISIVGLCYLAKRIQNRMFCAVIGQMFGLLGMALMMGLSRSGTTAYPVGQLVGYYLDIGNSATALTLVLSIISSNTAGYTKKTTVNAISLIGYCVGFLIGPQTYRKAPDYPDAKWTTIAMWTTTIGCCLALYFVNKRENARRDKLCAELPPQPEGQEFLDLTDKENMYFRTRGITKDEQELKMPENYPRPYVETLRLRGPSYYEIGLQHGQQAKEQIYINIKTYTTFFQETAGMKTWEDAKERSKIFIPTLERLYPESLEEMRGIAAGAQLDMEDILALNVRSEIGLTNYPNTPKEAPPAITDGCTSIVQRSQDGSTVILAQNWDWLEQLHDGMVILDIVTPDEKTRLQFMNEAGLVGKIGVNSHGVGICMNAIRCGALSTDRLPTHVMCRRVLEYAKSFDEAVAMLDEYGGACSFNLVMADVQGEFASVESTPNGLSIIKPLTKGDSTKVSGKGTNFVAHTNHVMTPPTEFPGGAIYDRPAPNSFSRLERMTELTHEDISQQKELTLESVICRLRDQKGTPTSICRDKPANATGMEKMTTLATVSMVFDTVAKKVTKSQITIGRPCEEGLQLVELTV
;
A
#
# COMPACT_ATOMS: atom_id res chain seq x y z
N MET A 1 -40.51 -59.91 13.28
CA MET A 1 -40.94 -59.43 14.60
C MET A 1 -40.23 -58.09 14.80
N ALA A 2 -40.86 -56.94 14.56
CA ALA A 2 -41.98 -56.34 15.29
C ALA A 2 -41.68 -56.15 16.79
N ILE A 3 -42.07 -54.97 17.30
CA ILE A 3 -42.17 -54.49 18.70
C ILE A 3 -40.92 -53.68 19.12
N GLU A 4 -40.90 -52.34 18.97
CA GLU A 4 -41.60 -51.25 19.71
C GLU A 4 -40.86 -50.75 20.97
N THR A 5 -40.44 -49.47 20.88
CA THR A 5 -40.32 -48.31 21.81
C THR A 5 -40.95 -48.41 23.23
N PRO A 6 -40.73 -47.50 24.24
CA PRO A 6 -40.42 -46.03 24.16
C PRO A 6 -39.65 -45.35 25.34
N GLY A 7 -39.43 -44.02 25.25
CA GLY A 7 -39.37 -43.08 26.40
C GLY A 7 -38.14 -42.13 26.43
N ALA A 8 -38.17 -40.95 25.80
CA ALA A 8 -38.56 -39.61 26.32
C ALA A 8 -37.62 -39.08 27.44
N VAL A 9 -36.98 -37.90 27.37
CA VAL A 9 -37.53 -36.52 27.52
C VAL A 9 -36.37 -35.53 27.19
N ASP A 10 -36.47 -34.72 26.13
CA ASP A 10 -36.88 -33.28 26.06
C ASP A 10 -35.77 -32.24 26.37
N LYS A 11 -35.48 -31.36 25.40
CA LYS A 11 -35.57 -29.88 25.49
C LYS A 11 -34.91 -29.14 24.32
N GLY A 12 -35.75 -28.47 23.53
CA GLY A 12 -35.63 -27.05 23.17
C GLY A 12 -34.50 -26.58 22.23
N GLY A 13 -34.86 -26.27 20.99
CA GLY A 13 -34.08 -25.43 20.07
C GLY A 13 -34.92 -25.02 18.86
N GLU A 14 -35.55 -23.85 18.93
CA GLU A 14 -36.39 -23.26 17.89
C GLU A 14 -35.59 -22.77 16.66
N ASN A 15 -36.15 -23.04 15.48
CA ASN A 15 -36.14 -22.23 14.25
C ASN A 15 -34.80 -21.71 13.70
N VAL A 16 -34.11 -22.56 12.93
CA VAL A 16 -33.22 -22.12 11.85
C VAL A 16 -34.03 -22.04 10.55
N GLU A 17 -34.35 -20.81 10.12
CA GLU A 17 -34.87 -20.56 8.77
C GLU A 17 -33.83 -20.98 7.71
N LYS A 18 -34.34 -21.67 6.70
CA LYS A 18 -33.62 -22.29 5.58
C LYS A 18 -32.78 -21.26 4.82
N LEU A 19 -31.45 -21.38 4.91
CA LEU A 19 -30.52 -20.82 3.92
C LEU A 19 -30.78 -21.48 2.56
N ALA A 20 -30.98 -20.68 1.52
CA ALA A 20 -31.11 -21.15 0.15
C ALA A 20 -29.81 -21.86 -0.29
N PRO A 21 -29.90 -22.97 -1.06
CA PRO A 21 -28.73 -23.68 -1.53
C PRO A 21 -27.93 -22.81 -2.51
N VAL A 22 -26.63 -22.68 -2.24
CA VAL A 22 -25.64 -22.15 -3.19
C VAL A 22 -25.61 -23.09 -4.39
N PRO A 23 -25.79 -22.62 -5.64
CA PRO A 23 -25.72 -23.51 -6.79
C PRO A 23 -24.29 -24.06 -6.92
N SER A 24 -24.17 -25.39 -6.86
CA SER A 24 -22.94 -26.10 -7.21
C SER A 24 -22.62 -25.84 -8.67
N ARG A 25 -21.57 -25.07 -8.95
CA ARG A 25 -20.95 -25.04 -10.28
C ARG A 25 -19.93 -26.16 -10.36
N ASP A 26 -20.14 -27.06 -11.31
CA ASP A 26 -19.26 -28.18 -11.64
C ASP A 26 -17.83 -27.72 -11.93
N ARG A 27 -16.87 -28.55 -11.53
CA ARG A 27 -15.42 -28.32 -11.68
C ARG A 27 -14.90 -28.51 -13.12
N SER A 28 -15.77 -28.63 -14.12
CA SER A 28 -15.40 -28.86 -15.53
C SER A 28 -15.31 -27.60 -16.39
N ASP A 29 -15.64 -26.41 -15.86
CA ASP A 29 -15.69 -25.15 -16.63
C ASP A 29 -14.52 -24.18 -16.38
N MET A 30 -13.43 -24.61 -15.74
CA MET A 30 -12.24 -23.76 -15.48
C MET A 30 -11.17 -23.82 -16.58
N GLU A 31 -11.56 -24.10 -17.83
CA GLU A 31 -10.86 -23.62 -19.03
C GLU A 31 -11.63 -22.45 -19.66
N GLY A 32 -12.04 -21.50 -18.83
CA GLY A 32 -12.59 -20.23 -19.28
C GLY A 32 -11.47 -19.20 -19.32
N GLN A 33 -10.95 -18.89 -20.52
CA GLN A 33 -10.36 -17.57 -20.77
C GLN A 33 -11.24 -16.53 -20.09
N VAL A 34 -10.66 -15.72 -19.19
CA VAL A 34 -11.35 -14.55 -18.66
C VAL A 34 -11.69 -13.69 -19.87
N LYS A 35 -12.95 -13.74 -20.33
CA LYS A 35 -13.44 -12.87 -21.39
C LYS A 35 -13.54 -11.47 -20.80
N TYR A 36 -12.52 -10.66 -21.04
CA TYR A 36 -12.54 -9.24 -20.75
C TYR A 36 -13.57 -8.57 -21.69
N GLU A 37 -14.57 -7.90 -21.13
CA GLU A 37 -15.63 -7.24 -21.89
C GLU A 37 -15.10 -6.03 -22.67
N SER A 38 -15.59 -5.88 -23.90
CA SER A 38 -15.17 -4.85 -24.87
C SER A 38 -15.53 -3.44 -24.38
N GLY A 39 -14.53 -2.62 -24.10
CA GLY A 39 -14.68 -1.21 -23.71
C GLY A 39 -13.56 -0.68 -22.80
N THR A 40 -12.78 -1.57 -22.20
CA THR A 40 -11.69 -1.29 -21.24
C THR A 40 -10.33 -0.98 -21.90
N ASP A 41 -10.34 -0.66 -23.19
CA ASP A 41 -9.31 -1.18 -24.09
C ASP A 41 -8.13 -0.23 -24.33
N GLU A 42 -8.17 1.07 -23.99
CA GLU A 42 -7.07 2.00 -24.37
C GLU A 42 -5.99 2.15 -23.30
N ALA A 43 -6.37 2.42 -22.04
CA ALA A 43 -5.41 2.57 -20.94
C ALA A 43 -4.75 1.24 -20.58
N LEU A 44 -5.51 0.14 -20.64
CA LEU A 44 -4.99 -1.21 -20.42
C LEU A 44 -4.07 -1.63 -21.57
N LYS A 45 -4.42 -1.37 -22.84
CA LYS A 45 -3.51 -1.60 -23.99
C LYS A 45 -2.20 -0.83 -23.84
N PHE A 46 -2.27 0.43 -23.41
CA PHE A 46 -1.07 1.27 -23.21
C PHE A 46 -0.15 0.72 -22.12
N VAL A 47 -0.70 0.20 -21.02
CA VAL A 47 0.05 -0.32 -19.86
C VAL A 47 0.49 -1.78 -20.05
N SER A 48 -0.23 -2.57 -20.86
CA SER A 48 0.04 -4.00 -21.10
C SER A 48 1.32 -4.33 -21.90
N GLY A 49 2.07 -3.32 -22.34
CA GLY A 49 3.28 -3.52 -23.16
C GLY A 49 4.57 -2.86 -22.66
N HIS A 50 4.54 -2.08 -21.59
CA HIS A 50 5.70 -1.30 -21.12
C HIS A 50 5.78 -1.27 -19.60
N ALA A 51 6.64 -2.07 -18.98
CA ALA A 51 6.96 -1.92 -17.56
C ALA A 51 7.95 -0.76 -17.39
N VAL A 52 7.45 0.45 -17.14
CA VAL A 52 8.31 1.62 -16.85
C VAL A 52 8.45 1.73 -15.33
N GLN A 53 9.66 1.52 -14.81
CA GLN A 53 9.99 1.91 -13.44
C GLN A 53 10.07 3.44 -13.36
N TYR A 54 9.40 4.04 -12.37
CA TYR A 54 9.41 5.48 -12.14
C TYR A 54 9.65 5.78 -10.66
N THR A 55 10.35 6.88 -10.38
CA THR A 55 10.68 7.28 -9.01
C THR A 55 9.51 8.03 -8.34
N PRO A 56 9.46 8.15 -7.00
CA PRO A 56 8.53 9.04 -6.30
C PRO A 56 8.64 10.51 -6.74
N GLU A 57 9.82 10.94 -7.17
CA GLU A 57 10.09 12.26 -7.74
C GLU A 57 9.39 12.42 -9.09
N ASP A 58 9.45 11.40 -9.95
CA ASP A 58 8.71 11.37 -11.21
C ASP A 58 7.20 11.37 -10.96
N GLU A 59 6.72 10.61 -9.97
CA GLU A 59 5.31 10.63 -9.55
C GLU A 59 4.88 12.04 -9.13
N LYS A 60 5.67 12.70 -8.27
CA LYS A 60 5.41 14.04 -7.76
C LYS A 60 5.48 15.10 -8.87
N ARG A 61 6.43 14.99 -9.78
CA ARG A 61 6.59 15.86 -10.95
C ARG A 61 5.39 15.73 -11.88
N VAL A 62 4.99 14.50 -12.23
CA VAL A 62 3.81 14.24 -13.06
C VAL A 62 2.55 14.74 -12.36
N ARG A 63 2.41 14.53 -11.05
CA ARG A 63 1.31 15.09 -10.25
C ARG A 63 1.26 16.61 -10.31
N HIS A 64 2.39 17.29 -10.09
CA HIS A 64 2.45 18.76 -10.17
C HIS A 64 2.12 19.26 -11.58
N LYS A 65 2.56 18.54 -12.61
CA LYS A 65 2.21 18.86 -13.99
C LYS A 65 0.70 18.71 -14.22
N ILE A 66 0.08 17.64 -13.74
CA ILE A 66 -1.39 17.48 -13.79
C ILE A 66 -2.09 18.60 -13.00
N ASP A 67 -1.62 18.91 -11.79
CA ASP A 67 -2.14 20.02 -10.98
C ASP A 67 -2.05 21.36 -11.72
N LEU A 68 -0.98 21.63 -12.48
CA LEU A 68 -0.82 22.87 -13.26
C LEU A 68 -1.69 22.92 -14.52
N TYR A 69 -1.98 21.77 -15.14
CA TYR A 69 -2.67 21.72 -16.43
C TYR A 69 -4.16 21.42 -16.32
N ILE A 70 -4.64 20.77 -15.26
CA ILE A 70 -6.05 20.39 -15.09
C ILE A 70 -6.74 21.25 -14.04
N LEU A 71 -6.11 21.47 -12.89
CA LEU A 71 -6.76 22.17 -11.77
C LEU A 71 -7.17 23.61 -12.12
N PRO A 72 -6.38 24.43 -12.85
CA PRO A 72 -6.81 25.77 -13.25
C PRO A 72 -8.06 25.77 -14.13
N TRP A 73 -8.20 24.79 -15.02
CA TRP A 73 -9.42 24.65 -15.83
C TRP A 73 -10.63 24.34 -14.96
N MET A 74 -10.47 23.43 -14.00
CA MET A 74 -11.54 23.09 -13.07
C MET A 74 -11.93 24.28 -12.20
N CYS A 75 -10.95 25.00 -11.64
CA CYS A 75 -11.18 26.18 -10.82
C CYS A 75 -11.86 27.31 -11.60
N GLY A 76 -11.39 27.61 -12.81
CA GLY A 76 -11.99 28.68 -13.63
C GLY A 76 -13.38 28.33 -14.13
N LEU A 77 -13.62 27.08 -14.55
CA LEU A 77 -14.97 26.63 -14.93
C LEU A 77 -15.93 26.69 -13.74
N TYR A 78 -15.48 26.23 -12.56
CA TYR A 78 -16.31 26.24 -11.35
C TYR A 78 -16.63 27.67 -10.91
N MET A 79 -15.65 28.58 -10.98
CA MET A 79 -15.85 30.01 -10.73
C MET A 79 -16.88 30.60 -11.68
N LEU A 80 -16.73 30.40 -13.00
CA LEU A 80 -17.64 30.96 -14.00
C LEU A 80 -19.06 30.40 -13.87
N GLN A 81 -19.17 29.09 -13.60
CA GLN A 81 -20.45 28.45 -13.35
C GLN A 81 -21.16 29.06 -12.12
N TYR A 82 -20.41 29.31 -11.04
CA TYR A 82 -20.98 29.93 -9.85
C TYR A 82 -21.25 31.43 -10.06
N LEU A 83 -20.46 32.11 -10.89
CA LEU A 83 -20.66 33.50 -11.27
C LEU A 83 -21.95 33.66 -12.05
N ASP A 84 -22.22 32.77 -13.01
CA ASP A 84 -23.50 32.72 -13.73
C ASP A 84 -24.67 32.44 -12.79
N LYS A 85 -24.49 31.51 -11.83
CA LYS A 85 -25.51 31.18 -10.83
C LYS A 85 -25.82 32.35 -9.89
N THR A 86 -24.80 33.07 -9.41
CA THR A 86 -24.95 34.24 -8.53
C THR A 86 -25.35 35.50 -9.29
N SER A 87 -25.11 35.55 -10.61
CA SER A 87 -25.65 36.61 -11.46
C SER A 87 -27.17 36.64 -11.43
N LEU A 88 -27.86 35.55 -11.10
CA LEU A 88 -29.30 35.58 -10.81
C LEU A 88 -29.65 36.42 -9.58
N SER A 89 -28.81 36.40 -8.53
CA SER A 89 -28.99 37.25 -7.32
C SER A 89 -28.71 38.72 -7.65
N TYR A 90 -27.56 38.99 -8.28
CA TYR A 90 -27.21 40.34 -8.73
C TYR A 90 -28.21 40.90 -9.74
N ALA A 91 -28.77 40.05 -10.59
CA ALA A 91 -29.78 40.45 -11.55
C ALA A 91 -31.22 40.41 -10.98
N SER A 92 -31.49 39.71 -9.88
CA SER A 92 -32.76 39.75 -9.13
C SER A 92 -32.96 41.13 -8.51
N SER A 93 -31.92 41.66 -7.85
CA SER A 93 -31.88 43.07 -7.41
C SER A 93 -32.00 44.07 -8.58
N MET A 94 -31.82 43.59 -9.82
CA MET A 94 -31.97 44.36 -11.04
C MET A 94 -33.11 43.85 -11.99
N GLY A 95 -34.00 42.96 -11.52
CA GLY A 95 -35.29 42.62 -12.17
C GLY A 95 -35.45 41.39 -13.12
N ILE A 96 -34.86 40.20 -12.90
CA ILE A 96 -35.01 39.02 -13.81
C ILE A 96 -35.01 37.63 -13.12
N LYS A 97 -35.79 36.63 -13.62
CA LYS A 97 -35.83 35.19 -13.23
C LYS A 97 -36.32 34.30 -14.41
N PRO A 98 -36.06 32.96 -14.58
CA PRO A 98 -35.04 32.02 -14.03
C PRO A 98 -34.38 30.97 -15.03
N ASP A 99 -33.36 30.19 -14.57
CA ASP A 99 -32.97 28.75 -14.84
C ASP A 99 -31.52 28.38 -15.29
N THR A 100 -30.90 27.31 -14.69
CA THR A 100 -30.01 26.24 -15.29
C THR A 100 -29.17 25.41 -14.26
N HIS A 101 -29.15 24.06 -14.37
CA HIS A 101 -28.60 23.09 -13.41
C HIS A 101 -27.31 22.33 -13.88
N MET A 102 -26.15 22.54 -13.23
CA MET A 102 -24.90 21.78 -13.48
C MET A 102 -24.13 21.50 -12.16
N SER A 103 -23.80 20.24 -11.80
CA SER A 103 -22.84 19.98 -10.69
C SER A 103 -22.12 18.61 -10.73
N ALA A 104 -22.72 17.54 -11.25
CA ALA A 104 -22.21 16.17 -11.06
C ALA A 104 -20.91 15.79 -11.82
N ARG A 105 -20.46 16.56 -12.83
CA ARG A 105 -19.31 16.18 -13.68
C ARG A 105 -17.92 16.43 -13.06
N PHE A 106 -17.78 17.42 -12.17
CA PHE A 106 -16.49 17.76 -11.57
C PHE A 106 -15.91 16.64 -10.69
N VAL A 107 -16.77 15.90 -10.00
CA VAL A 107 -16.37 14.74 -9.19
C VAL A 107 -15.78 13.64 -10.07
N LEU A 108 -16.40 13.40 -11.25
CA LEU A 108 -15.92 12.42 -12.21
C LEU A 108 -14.56 12.82 -12.80
N VAL A 109 -14.41 14.08 -13.24
CA VAL A 109 -13.13 14.60 -13.75
C VAL A 109 -12.03 14.51 -12.68
N THR A 110 -12.34 14.88 -11.43
CA THR A 110 -11.38 14.74 -10.32
C THR A 110 -10.94 13.28 -10.16
N SER A 111 -11.87 12.33 -10.25
CA SER A 111 -11.55 10.89 -10.14
C SER A 111 -10.79 10.31 -11.34
N GLN A 112 -10.88 10.94 -12.52
CA GLN A 112 -10.18 10.54 -13.74
C GLN A 112 -8.70 10.97 -13.75
N TRP A 113 -8.36 12.07 -13.07
CA TRP A 113 -7.00 12.63 -13.08
C TRP A 113 -6.25 12.41 -11.76
N TYR A 114 -6.95 12.15 -10.66
CA TYR A 114 -6.37 12.08 -9.33
C TYR A 114 -6.66 10.75 -8.60
N PRO A 115 -5.63 10.19 -7.92
CA PRO A 115 -5.83 9.03 -7.07
C PRO A 115 -6.72 9.37 -5.86
N MET A 116 -7.42 8.37 -5.29
CA MET A 116 -8.41 8.55 -4.22
C MET A 116 -7.87 9.34 -3.01
N LYS A 117 -6.58 9.21 -2.69
CA LYS A 117 -5.89 9.95 -1.62
C LYS A 117 -5.85 11.47 -1.87
N ASP A 118 -5.77 11.87 -3.13
CA ASP A 118 -5.58 13.26 -3.55
C ASP A 118 -6.91 13.98 -3.87
N GLN A 119 -7.95 13.23 -4.24
CA GLN A 119 -9.25 13.77 -4.68
C GLN A 119 -9.85 14.77 -3.69
N GLY A 120 -9.86 14.45 -2.38
CA GLY A 120 -10.47 15.33 -1.38
C GLY A 120 -9.83 16.73 -1.30
N THR A 121 -8.50 16.81 -1.38
CA THR A 121 -7.79 18.10 -1.35
C THR A 121 -8.00 18.89 -2.63
N ARG A 122 -8.02 18.23 -3.80
CA ARG A 122 -8.25 18.93 -5.08
C ARG A 122 -9.70 19.38 -5.21
N SER A 123 -10.64 18.56 -4.74
CA SER A 123 -12.05 18.96 -4.60
C SER A 123 -12.22 20.20 -3.74
N ALA A 124 -11.52 20.29 -2.61
CA ALA A 124 -11.55 21.50 -1.79
C ALA A 124 -11.02 22.75 -2.54
N ILE A 125 -9.94 22.59 -3.33
CA ILE A 125 -9.35 23.72 -4.08
C ILE A 125 -10.31 24.23 -5.14
N TRP A 126 -10.79 23.38 -6.06
CA TRP A 126 -11.68 23.86 -7.13
C TRP A 126 -13.04 24.29 -6.58
N PHE A 127 -13.53 23.66 -5.50
CA PHE A 127 -14.80 24.06 -4.89
C PHE A 127 -14.69 25.41 -4.18
N SER A 128 -13.54 25.76 -3.59
CA SER A 128 -13.34 27.07 -2.95
C SER A 128 -13.43 28.26 -3.93
N PHE A 129 -13.37 28.01 -5.25
CA PHE A 129 -13.61 29.04 -6.26
C PHE A 129 -15.07 29.52 -6.28
N ASN A 130 -15.96 28.88 -5.52
CA ASN A 130 -17.24 29.46 -5.11
C ASN A 130 -17.05 30.83 -4.42
N GLY A 131 -16.28 30.87 -3.33
CA GLY A 131 -16.00 32.11 -2.61
C GLY A 131 -15.25 33.14 -3.46
N VAL A 132 -14.33 32.69 -4.33
CA VAL A 132 -13.65 33.56 -5.30
C VAL A 132 -14.65 34.17 -6.29
N SER A 133 -15.60 33.37 -6.78
CA SER A 133 -16.67 33.85 -7.65
C SER A 133 -17.53 34.89 -6.96
N GLN A 134 -17.81 34.77 -5.66
CA GLN A 134 -18.57 35.79 -4.93
C GLN A 134 -17.80 37.11 -4.81
N ILE A 135 -16.48 37.05 -4.61
CA ILE A 135 -15.62 38.26 -4.57
C ILE A 135 -15.61 38.93 -5.95
N VAL A 136 -15.30 38.18 -7.00
CA VAL A 136 -15.25 38.70 -8.38
C VAL A 136 -16.62 39.19 -8.84
N GLY A 137 -17.68 38.45 -8.52
CA GLY A 137 -19.05 38.81 -8.82
C GLY A 137 -19.50 40.09 -8.14
N GLY A 138 -19.11 40.31 -6.87
CA GLY A 138 -19.40 41.56 -6.17
C GLY A 138 -18.73 42.79 -6.83
N VAL A 139 -17.46 42.66 -7.23
CA VAL A 139 -16.75 43.72 -7.97
C VAL A 139 -17.38 43.98 -9.34
N LEU A 140 -17.68 42.92 -10.08
CA LEU A 140 -18.30 43.00 -11.40
C LEU A 140 -19.68 43.67 -11.32
N ALA A 141 -20.52 43.23 -10.38
CA ALA A 141 -21.85 43.78 -10.15
C ALA A 141 -21.80 45.26 -9.76
N TYR A 142 -20.88 45.66 -8.87
CA TYR A 142 -20.67 47.06 -8.50
C TYR A 142 -20.27 47.92 -9.71
N GLY A 143 -19.35 47.41 -10.54
CA GLY A 143 -18.87 48.09 -11.75
C GLY A 143 -19.96 48.25 -12.82
N VAL A 144 -20.72 47.19 -13.09
CA VAL A 144 -21.85 47.23 -14.03
C VAL A 144 -22.96 48.14 -13.51
N TYR A 145 -23.33 48.04 -12.23
CA TYR A 145 -24.35 48.89 -11.64
C TYR A 145 -23.96 50.38 -11.74
N THR A 146 -22.77 50.75 -11.26
CA THR A 146 -22.30 52.14 -11.30
C THR A 146 -22.10 52.67 -12.72
N GLY A 147 -21.64 51.83 -13.66
CA GLY A 147 -21.39 52.22 -15.04
C GLY A 147 -22.66 52.47 -15.86
N PHE A 148 -23.71 51.69 -15.62
CA PHE A 148 -24.97 51.75 -16.39
C PHE A 148 -26.05 52.62 -15.74
N GLU A 149 -25.97 52.92 -14.44
CA GLU A 149 -26.95 53.75 -13.73
C GLU A 149 -26.74 55.27 -13.94
N ASN A 150 -25.54 55.70 -14.36
CA ASN A 150 -25.20 57.11 -14.63
C ASN A 150 -25.83 57.70 -15.92
N GLY A 151 -26.87 57.07 -16.50
CA GLY A 151 -27.65 57.62 -17.61
C GLY A 151 -26.95 57.69 -18.98
N HIS A 152 -25.71 57.23 -19.10
CA HIS A 152 -24.93 57.25 -20.35
C HIS A 152 -25.34 56.17 -21.36
N TYR A 153 -26.02 55.11 -20.92
CA TYR A 153 -26.39 53.96 -21.75
C TYR A 153 -27.88 53.64 -21.59
N SER A 154 -28.60 53.46 -22.69
CA SER A 154 -30.02 53.03 -22.69
C SER A 154 -30.20 51.54 -22.39
N PHE A 155 -29.12 50.83 -22.10
CA PHE A 155 -29.10 49.38 -21.92
C PHE A 155 -29.21 49.02 -20.43
N PRO A 156 -30.18 48.17 -20.02
CA PRO A 156 -30.34 47.80 -18.62
C PRO A 156 -29.12 47.07 -18.02
N ALA A 157 -28.68 47.49 -16.83
CA ALA A 157 -27.51 46.95 -16.13
C ALA A 157 -27.55 45.41 -15.96
N TRP A 158 -28.72 44.85 -15.65
CA TRP A 158 -28.87 43.39 -15.51
C TRP A 158 -28.63 42.62 -16.81
N LYS A 159 -29.03 43.18 -17.97
CA LYS A 159 -28.76 42.57 -19.27
C LYS A 159 -27.28 42.59 -19.57
N ALA A 160 -26.59 43.67 -19.16
CA ALA A 160 -25.15 43.78 -19.32
C ALA A 160 -24.42 42.74 -18.47
N MET A 161 -24.90 42.50 -17.25
CA MET A 161 -24.35 41.46 -16.37
C MET A 161 -24.38 40.08 -17.05
N PHE A 162 -25.53 39.62 -17.55
CA PHE A 162 -25.63 38.33 -18.24
C PHE A 162 -24.84 38.26 -19.54
N LEU A 163 -24.78 39.35 -20.30
CA LEU A 163 -24.03 39.36 -21.56
C LEU A 163 -22.52 39.25 -21.28
N ILE A 164 -22.02 39.92 -20.25
CA ILE A 164 -20.61 39.86 -19.85
C ILE A 164 -20.27 38.46 -19.31
N THR A 165 -21.03 37.94 -18.34
CA THR A 165 -20.73 36.62 -17.76
C THR A 165 -20.93 35.50 -18.77
N GLY A 166 -22.00 35.54 -19.56
CA GLY A 166 -22.28 34.57 -20.61
C GLY A 166 -21.22 34.57 -21.72
N LEU A 167 -20.72 35.74 -22.14
CA LEU A 167 -19.61 35.82 -23.10
C LEU A 167 -18.33 35.24 -22.51
N LEU A 168 -18.00 35.58 -21.25
CA LEU A 168 -16.84 35.01 -20.56
C LEU A 168 -16.93 33.48 -20.47
N THR A 169 -18.09 32.94 -20.10
CA THR A 169 -18.34 31.49 -20.04
C THR A 169 -18.24 30.85 -21.43
N ALA A 170 -18.80 31.46 -22.48
CA ALA A 170 -18.72 30.94 -23.84
C ALA A 170 -17.28 30.91 -24.36
N VAL A 171 -16.54 32.01 -24.17
CA VAL A 171 -15.11 32.08 -24.55
C VAL A 171 -14.32 31.03 -23.77
N TYR A 172 -14.50 30.94 -22.45
CA TYR A 172 -13.81 29.95 -21.62
C TYR A 172 -14.13 28.51 -22.04
N GLY A 173 -15.39 28.22 -22.37
CA GLY A 173 -15.82 26.92 -22.88
C GLY A 173 -15.16 26.55 -24.22
N ILE A 174 -15.00 27.52 -25.14
CA ILE A 174 -14.25 27.32 -26.40
C ILE A 174 -12.78 26.99 -26.09
N PHE A 175 -12.14 27.72 -25.17
CA PHE A 175 -10.77 27.42 -24.76
C PHE A 175 -10.64 26.04 -24.12
N MET A 176 -11.55 25.67 -23.21
CA MET A 176 -11.54 24.32 -22.63
C MET A 176 -11.70 23.23 -23.68
N PHE A 177 -12.63 23.40 -24.63
CA PHE A 177 -12.86 22.45 -25.71
C PHE A 177 -11.60 22.24 -26.60
N LEU A 178 -10.82 23.30 -26.82
CA LEU A 178 -9.62 23.24 -27.66
C LEU A 178 -8.38 22.73 -26.92
N PHE A 179 -8.27 22.98 -25.61
CA PHE A 179 -7.01 22.81 -24.87
C PHE A 179 -7.06 21.80 -23.70
N MET A 180 -8.22 21.55 -23.10
CA MET A 180 -8.32 20.58 -21.99
C MET A 180 -8.29 19.15 -22.54
N ALA A 181 -7.48 18.30 -21.92
CA ALA A 181 -7.44 16.87 -22.25
C ALA A 181 -8.59 16.11 -21.58
N ASP A 182 -9.16 15.12 -22.27
CA ASP A 182 -10.26 14.29 -21.76
C ASP A 182 -9.78 13.18 -20.80
N SER A 183 -8.53 12.72 -20.96
CA SER A 183 -7.94 11.66 -20.15
C SER A 183 -6.41 11.74 -20.13
N PRO A 184 -5.73 11.06 -19.17
CA PRO A 184 -4.28 10.95 -19.17
C PRO A 184 -3.71 10.39 -20.48
N VAL A 185 -4.43 9.49 -21.17
CA VAL A 185 -4.00 8.87 -22.44
C VAL A 185 -4.01 9.88 -23.60
N THR A 186 -5.04 10.71 -23.65
CA THR A 186 -5.26 11.70 -24.73
C THR A 186 -4.51 13.02 -24.50
N ALA A 187 -3.87 13.18 -23.34
CA ALA A 187 -3.13 14.37 -22.96
C ALA A 187 -1.92 14.61 -23.87
N ARG A 188 -2.00 15.64 -24.72
CA ARG A 188 -0.91 16.01 -25.64
C ARG A 188 0.31 16.62 -24.95
N TRP A 189 0.15 17.09 -23.71
CA TRP A 189 1.18 17.74 -22.90
C TRP A 189 1.92 16.77 -21.95
N LEU A 190 1.50 15.51 -21.87
CA LEU A 190 2.22 14.43 -21.19
C LEU A 190 3.06 13.65 -22.21
N THR A 191 4.32 13.35 -21.87
CA THR A 191 5.13 12.39 -22.64
C THR A 191 4.62 10.97 -22.44
N ASP A 192 4.96 10.02 -23.30
CA ASP A 192 4.46 8.64 -23.18
C ASP A 192 4.85 7.97 -21.85
N THR A 193 6.04 8.26 -21.33
CA THR A 193 6.49 7.88 -19.98
C THR A 193 5.62 8.52 -18.90
N GLU A 194 5.34 9.84 -18.99
CA GLU A 194 4.51 10.54 -18.01
C GLU A 194 3.03 10.07 -18.05
N LYS A 195 2.52 9.70 -19.23
CA LYS A 195 1.19 9.09 -19.40
C LYS A 195 1.09 7.76 -18.68
N TYR A 196 2.12 6.92 -18.81
CA TYR A 196 2.19 5.65 -18.09
C TYR A 196 2.12 5.87 -16.58
N ILE A 197 2.97 6.76 -16.05
CA ILE A 197 2.97 7.13 -14.62
C ILE A 197 1.60 7.67 -14.19
N ALA A 198 0.98 8.53 -14.99
CA ALA A 198 -0.34 9.09 -14.68
C ALA A 198 -1.44 8.01 -14.62
N ILE A 199 -1.41 7.01 -15.49
CA ILE A 199 -2.35 5.88 -15.49
C ILE A 199 -2.07 4.93 -14.32
N GLU A 200 -0.80 4.61 -14.09
CA GLU A 200 -0.38 3.68 -13.03
C GLU A 200 -0.71 4.21 -11.64
N ARG A 201 -0.59 5.53 -11.41
CA ARG A 201 -1.04 6.18 -10.18
C ARG A 201 -2.53 6.01 -9.91
N LEU A 202 -3.33 5.84 -10.94
CA LEU A 202 -4.77 5.63 -10.83
C LEU A 202 -5.12 4.15 -10.62
N ARG A 203 -4.15 3.22 -10.73
CA ARG A 203 -4.36 1.76 -10.52
C ARG A 203 -4.96 1.44 -9.16
N GLY A 204 -4.47 2.10 -8.10
CA GLY A 204 -4.96 1.93 -6.72
C GLY A 204 -6.37 2.47 -6.45
N ASN A 205 -7.05 3.07 -7.44
CA ASN A 205 -8.41 3.58 -7.27
C ASN A 205 -9.48 2.47 -7.22
N GLN A 206 -9.13 1.21 -7.52
CA GLN A 206 -10.07 0.06 -7.62
C GLN A 206 -11.34 0.41 -8.39
N GLN A 207 -11.17 1.27 -9.39
CA GLN A 207 -12.20 1.77 -10.26
C GLN A 207 -11.71 1.34 -11.63
N GLY A 208 -12.49 0.49 -12.32
CA GLY A 208 -12.23 0.24 -13.73
C GLY A 208 -12.10 1.59 -14.40
N ILE A 209 -10.93 1.89 -14.98
CA ILE A 209 -10.69 3.11 -15.73
C ILE A 209 -11.67 3.08 -16.90
N GLY A 210 -12.87 3.60 -16.70
CA GLY A 210 -13.94 3.64 -17.69
C GLY A 210 -14.65 2.32 -18.00
N SER A 211 -15.03 1.48 -17.02
CA SER A 211 -16.07 0.46 -17.33
C SER A 211 -17.37 1.18 -17.73
N ARG A 212 -17.83 0.97 -18.97
CA ARG A 212 -19.09 1.55 -19.50
C ARG A 212 -20.28 0.60 -19.35
N VAL A 213 -20.09 -0.56 -18.71
CA VAL A 213 -21.11 -1.60 -18.63
C VAL A 213 -22.05 -1.33 -17.45
N PHE A 214 -23.31 -1.08 -17.78
CA PHE A 214 -24.36 -0.78 -16.80
C PHE A 214 -24.86 -2.06 -16.13
N LYS A 215 -24.77 -2.15 -14.79
CA LYS A 215 -25.14 -3.35 -14.00
C LYS A 215 -26.36 -3.08 -13.12
N TRP A 216 -27.48 -3.76 -13.40
CA TRP A 216 -28.73 -3.59 -12.63
C TRP A 216 -28.64 -4.07 -11.17
N SER A 217 -27.78 -5.05 -10.87
CA SER A 217 -27.52 -5.50 -9.48
C SER A 217 -27.00 -4.35 -8.61
N GLN A 218 -26.05 -3.59 -9.13
CA GLN A 218 -25.46 -2.43 -8.46
C GLN A 218 -26.48 -1.28 -8.26
N VAL A 219 -27.41 -1.09 -9.20
CA VAL A 219 -28.53 -0.14 -9.04
C VAL A 219 -29.42 -0.55 -7.88
N ARG A 220 -29.87 -1.81 -7.85
CA ARG A 220 -30.69 -2.34 -6.75
C ARG A 220 -29.97 -2.20 -5.41
N GLU A 221 -28.67 -2.48 -5.38
CA GLU A 221 -27.89 -2.32 -4.16
C GLU A 221 -27.87 -0.87 -3.66
N ALA A 222 -27.72 0.11 -4.56
CA ALA A 222 -27.75 1.54 -4.21
C ALA A 222 -29.02 1.93 -3.45
N PHE A 223 -30.18 1.38 -3.85
CA PHE A 223 -31.47 1.60 -3.18
C PHE A 223 -31.65 0.81 -1.87
N THR A 224 -30.79 -0.15 -1.57
CA THR A 224 -30.81 -0.89 -0.28
C THR A 224 -29.76 -0.39 0.71
N ASP A 225 -28.98 0.62 0.33
CA ASP A 225 -27.93 1.16 1.18
C ASP A 225 -28.47 2.33 2.03
N ILE A 226 -28.42 2.18 3.35
CA ILE A 226 -28.87 3.23 4.28
C ILE A 226 -28.10 4.53 4.11
N ARG A 227 -26.83 4.47 3.67
CA ARG A 227 -25.99 5.64 3.43
C ARG A 227 -26.56 6.49 2.30
N THR A 228 -27.12 5.88 1.25
CA THR A 228 -27.76 6.58 0.13
C THR A 228 -28.89 7.49 0.61
N TYR A 229 -29.74 6.99 1.52
CA TYR A 229 -30.85 7.77 2.06
C TYR A 229 -30.38 8.88 3.01
N LEU A 230 -29.37 8.60 3.84
CA LEU A 230 -28.76 9.62 4.70
C LEU A 230 -28.07 10.73 3.88
N ILE A 231 -27.42 10.37 2.77
CA ILE A 231 -26.84 11.32 1.82
C ILE A 231 -27.94 12.12 1.14
N PHE A 232 -29.02 11.48 0.67
CA PHE A 232 -30.14 12.20 0.06
C PHE A 232 -30.77 13.22 1.01
N LEU A 233 -31.05 12.80 2.25
CA LEU A 233 -31.58 13.68 3.29
C LEU A 233 -30.60 14.82 3.58
N PHE A 234 -29.31 14.52 3.72
CA PHE A 234 -28.27 15.52 3.88
C PHE A 234 -28.27 16.54 2.74
N MET A 235 -28.36 16.09 1.48
CA MET A 235 -28.36 17.00 0.31
C MET A 235 -29.57 17.92 0.37
N VAL A 236 -30.77 17.38 0.60
CA VAL A 236 -31.98 18.21 0.73
C VAL A 236 -31.84 19.23 1.87
N THR A 237 -31.43 18.80 3.07
CA THR A 237 -31.35 19.70 4.22
C THR A 237 -30.18 20.68 4.15
N CYS A 238 -29.09 20.34 3.46
CA CYS A 238 -27.97 21.24 3.27
C CYS A 238 -28.28 22.27 2.17
N ASP A 239 -28.97 21.87 1.10
CA ASP A 239 -29.19 22.69 -0.09
C ASP A 239 -30.46 23.55 -0.01
N ILE A 240 -31.44 23.25 0.85
CA ILE A 240 -32.56 24.18 1.12
C ILE A 240 -32.03 25.54 1.61
N PRO A 241 -31.20 25.63 2.68
CA PRO A 241 -30.61 26.88 3.10
C PRO A 241 -29.67 27.48 2.06
N ASN A 242 -28.80 26.65 1.46
CA ASN A 242 -27.80 27.12 0.49
C ASN A 242 -28.48 27.75 -0.74
N GLY A 243 -29.49 27.10 -1.30
CA GLY A 243 -30.23 27.62 -2.45
C GLY A 243 -31.02 28.89 -2.16
N GLY A 244 -31.50 29.06 -0.94
CA GLY A 244 -32.12 30.32 -0.51
C GLY A 244 -31.10 31.45 -0.38
N ILE A 245 -30.04 31.26 0.41
CA ILE A 245 -29.08 32.32 0.71
C ILE A 245 -28.27 32.74 -0.52
N THR A 246 -27.87 31.80 -1.40
CA THR A 246 -27.12 32.11 -2.62
C THR A 246 -27.91 32.99 -3.59
N VAL A 247 -29.25 32.93 -3.58
CA VAL A 247 -30.10 33.71 -4.48
C VAL A 247 -30.52 35.06 -3.89
N PHE A 248 -30.66 35.14 -2.55
CA PHE A 248 -31.22 36.33 -1.89
C PHE A 248 -30.23 37.06 -0.97
N PHE A 249 -28.93 36.76 -1.01
CA PHE A 249 -27.97 37.38 -0.09
C PHE A 249 -27.89 38.92 -0.24
N THR A 250 -28.08 39.46 -1.43
CA THR A 250 -28.12 40.92 -1.66
C THR A 250 -29.33 41.54 -0.99
N GLU A 251 -30.52 40.99 -1.22
CA GLU A 251 -31.76 41.45 -0.60
C GLU A 251 -31.73 41.26 0.93
N LEU A 252 -31.05 40.22 1.41
CA LEU A 252 -30.84 39.98 2.83
C LEU A 252 -29.91 41.04 3.46
N ILE A 253 -28.79 41.38 2.83
CA ILE A 253 -27.89 42.44 3.33
C ILE A 253 -28.59 43.81 3.27
N GLU A 254 -29.35 44.10 2.22
CA GLU A 254 -30.16 45.32 2.13
C GLU A 254 -31.18 45.42 3.28
N SER A 255 -31.79 44.29 3.66
CA SER A 255 -32.74 44.26 4.78
C SER A 255 -32.17 44.69 6.13
N PHE A 256 -30.84 44.61 6.29
CA PHE A 256 -30.13 45.10 7.48
C PHE A 256 -30.03 46.64 7.52
N GLY A 257 -30.38 47.33 6.42
CA GLY A 257 -30.34 48.78 6.30
C GLY A 257 -29.15 49.32 5.50
N PHE A 258 -28.46 48.47 4.73
CA PHE A 258 -27.41 48.90 3.80
C PHE A 258 -27.98 49.28 2.43
N ASN A 259 -27.37 50.26 1.77
CA ASN A 259 -27.74 50.66 0.41
C ASN A 259 -27.30 49.59 -0.62
N THR A 260 -28.14 49.30 -1.61
CA THR A 260 -27.91 48.42 -2.77
C THR A 260 -26.50 48.50 -3.35
N GLN A 261 -25.97 49.70 -3.59
CA GLN A 261 -24.63 49.86 -4.17
C GLN A 261 -23.53 49.35 -3.23
N LYS A 262 -23.70 49.55 -1.91
CA LYS A 262 -22.76 49.03 -0.90
C LYS A 262 -22.94 47.54 -0.69
N THR A 263 -24.15 47.02 -0.84
CA THR A 263 -24.48 45.61 -0.63
C THR A 263 -23.67 44.67 -1.53
N PHE A 264 -23.43 45.03 -2.81
CA PHE A 264 -22.57 44.24 -3.69
C PHE A 264 -21.15 44.08 -3.16
N LEU A 265 -20.59 45.15 -2.58
CA LEU A 265 -19.24 45.13 -2.01
C LEU A 265 -19.21 44.43 -0.65
N LEU A 266 -20.26 44.62 0.16
CA LEU A 266 -20.40 43.96 1.46
C LEU A 266 -20.62 42.45 1.35
N ALA A 267 -20.96 41.92 0.17
CA ALA A 267 -21.02 40.47 -0.03
C ALA A 267 -19.63 39.81 -0.14
N MET A 268 -18.59 40.55 -0.59
CA MET A 268 -17.27 39.99 -0.89
C MET A 268 -16.56 39.33 0.31
N PRO A 269 -16.60 39.88 1.54
CA PRO A 269 -15.98 39.23 2.69
C PRO A 269 -16.56 37.85 3.00
N GLY A 270 -17.84 37.61 2.70
CA GLY A 270 -18.46 36.29 2.82
C GLY A 270 -17.75 35.24 1.96
N GLY A 271 -17.40 35.61 0.72
CA GLY A 271 -16.63 34.76 -0.18
C GLY A 271 -15.20 34.48 0.32
N LEU A 272 -14.55 35.45 0.98
CA LEU A 272 -13.24 35.23 1.60
C LEU A 272 -13.33 34.24 2.77
N VAL A 273 -14.34 34.39 3.64
CA VAL A 273 -14.59 33.43 4.73
C VAL A 273 -14.85 32.04 4.14
N GLU A 274 -15.58 31.94 3.03
CA GLU A 274 -15.81 30.67 2.35
C GLU A 274 -14.52 29.98 1.90
N VAL A 275 -13.62 30.72 1.23
CA VAL A 275 -12.33 30.16 0.80
C VAL A 275 -11.53 29.66 2.00
N ILE A 276 -11.43 30.47 3.06
CA ILE A 276 -10.67 30.12 4.27
C ILE A 276 -11.28 28.90 4.96
N SER A 277 -12.60 28.86 5.11
CA SER A 277 -13.30 27.75 5.75
C SER A 277 -13.17 26.45 4.96
N ILE A 278 -13.40 26.46 3.65
CA ILE A 278 -13.31 25.25 2.81
C ILE A 278 -11.88 24.71 2.81
N VAL A 279 -10.89 25.55 2.49
CA VAL A 279 -9.48 25.11 2.44
C VAL A 279 -8.99 24.69 3.82
N GLY A 280 -9.30 25.49 4.85
CA GLY A 280 -8.87 25.24 6.23
C GLY A 280 -9.47 23.98 6.83
N LEU A 281 -10.79 23.79 6.73
CA LEU A 281 -11.48 22.62 7.29
C LEU A 281 -11.22 21.35 6.47
N CYS A 282 -11.03 21.44 5.15
CA CYS A 282 -10.62 20.28 4.36
C CYS A 282 -9.16 19.88 4.66
N TYR A 283 -8.27 20.85 4.86
CA TYR A 283 -6.89 20.59 5.32
C TYR A 283 -6.88 19.98 6.73
N LEU A 284 -7.70 20.51 7.64
CA LEU A 284 -7.87 19.96 8.97
C LEU A 284 -8.42 18.53 8.91
N ALA A 285 -9.42 18.28 8.07
CA ALA A 285 -10.00 16.95 7.86
C ALA A 285 -8.96 15.93 7.39
N LYS A 286 -8.02 16.35 6.53
CA LYS A 286 -6.85 15.55 6.14
C LYS A 286 -5.93 15.28 7.33
N ARG A 287 -5.63 16.29 8.15
CA ARG A 287 -4.72 16.15 9.30
C ARG A 287 -5.29 15.26 10.41
N ILE A 288 -6.59 15.38 10.69
CA ILE A 288 -7.26 14.61 11.76
C ILE A 288 -7.84 13.28 11.27
N GLN A 289 -7.81 13.02 9.96
CA GLN A 289 -8.38 11.83 9.30
C GLN A 289 -9.88 11.59 9.61
N ASN A 290 -10.61 12.66 9.94
CA ASN A 290 -12.03 12.61 10.29
C ASN A 290 -12.80 13.73 9.57
N ARG A 291 -13.35 13.38 8.41
CA ARG A 291 -14.07 14.32 7.55
C ARG A 291 -15.42 14.73 8.12
N MET A 292 -16.12 13.82 8.79
CA MET A 292 -17.45 14.10 9.36
C MET A 292 -17.37 15.04 10.55
N PHE A 293 -16.33 14.92 11.37
CA PHE A 293 -16.08 15.86 12.45
C PHE A 293 -15.84 17.29 11.93
N CYS A 294 -15.00 17.46 10.90
CA CYS A 294 -14.81 18.77 10.27
C CYS A 294 -16.07 19.31 9.60
N ALA A 295 -16.90 18.45 9.00
CA ALA A 295 -18.18 18.85 8.42
C ALA A 295 -19.13 19.38 9.51
N VAL A 296 -19.18 18.72 10.67
CA VAL A 296 -19.96 19.19 11.83
C VAL A 296 -19.45 20.54 12.34
N ILE A 297 -18.12 20.71 12.46
CA ILE A 297 -17.53 22.00 12.87
C ILE A 297 -17.95 23.13 11.92
N GLY A 298 -17.78 22.93 10.61
CA GLY A 298 -18.21 23.92 9.61
C GLY A 298 -19.69 24.26 9.77
N GLN A 299 -20.54 23.25 9.89
CA GLN A 299 -21.98 23.46 10.01
C GLN A 299 -22.41 24.09 11.34
N MET A 300 -21.66 23.90 12.42
CA MET A 300 -21.87 24.63 13.66
C MET A 300 -21.54 26.11 13.53
N PHE A 301 -20.49 26.49 12.79
CA PHE A 301 -20.19 27.89 12.51
C PHE A 301 -21.26 28.54 11.62
N GLY A 302 -21.76 27.81 10.62
CA GLY A 302 -22.92 28.23 9.84
C GLY A 302 -24.12 28.52 10.75
N LEU A 303 -24.52 27.51 11.54
CA LEU A 303 -25.65 27.60 12.49
C LEU A 303 -25.52 28.78 13.46
N LEU A 304 -24.33 29.03 13.98
CA LEU A 304 -24.04 30.20 14.81
C LEU A 304 -24.29 31.51 14.05
N GLY A 305 -23.86 31.59 12.78
CA GLY A 305 -24.09 32.74 11.91
C GLY A 305 -25.57 33.08 11.76
N MET A 306 -26.42 32.08 11.45
CA MET A 306 -27.87 32.31 11.34
C MET A 306 -28.53 32.64 12.69
N ALA A 307 -28.11 31.98 13.77
CA ALA A 307 -28.61 32.28 15.10
C ALA A 307 -28.29 33.72 15.53
N LEU A 308 -27.10 34.24 15.17
CA LEU A 308 -26.71 35.63 15.39
C LEU A 308 -27.60 36.59 14.58
N MET A 309 -27.82 36.32 13.29
CA MET A 309 -28.70 37.13 12.45
C MET A 309 -30.12 37.22 13.00
N MET A 310 -30.65 36.11 13.53
CA MET A 310 -31.98 36.08 14.13
C MET A 310 -32.04 36.78 15.50
N GLY A 311 -31.05 36.52 16.37
CA GLY A 311 -31.01 37.09 17.71
C GLY A 311 -30.84 38.61 17.72
N LEU A 312 -30.04 39.13 16.80
CA LEU A 312 -29.75 40.57 16.68
C LEU A 312 -30.89 41.35 16.00
N SER A 313 -31.74 40.70 15.21
CA SER A 313 -32.93 41.30 14.58
C SER A 313 -34.11 41.50 15.57
N ARG A 314 -34.02 41.03 16.82
CA ARG A 314 -35.12 41.06 17.81
C ARG A 314 -35.68 42.45 18.12
N SER A 315 -34.86 43.50 18.02
CA SER A 315 -35.27 44.89 18.25
C SER A 315 -35.59 45.66 16.95
N GLY A 316 -35.67 44.95 15.81
CA GLY A 316 -35.86 45.49 14.46
C GLY A 316 -34.79 45.01 13.49
N THR A 317 -35.10 44.92 12.19
CA THR A 317 -34.18 44.37 11.17
C THR A 317 -32.91 45.20 10.96
N THR A 318 -32.96 46.48 11.30
CA THR A 318 -31.81 47.38 11.26
C THR A 318 -31.10 47.51 12.60
N ALA A 319 -31.53 46.77 13.63
CA ALA A 319 -30.86 46.74 14.92
C ALA A 319 -29.55 45.96 14.80
N TYR A 320 -28.43 46.58 15.17
CA TYR A 320 -27.09 45.99 15.09
C TYR A 320 -26.72 45.45 13.68
N PRO A 321 -26.75 46.30 12.64
CA PRO A 321 -26.62 45.86 11.24
C PRO A 321 -25.25 45.22 10.95
N VAL A 322 -24.20 45.69 11.63
CA VAL A 322 -22.85 45.11 11.52
C VAL A 322 -22.79 43.70 12.12
N GLY A 323 -23.49 43.46 13.24
CA GLY A 323 -23.53 42.14 13.87
C GLY A 323 -24.30 41.11 13.03
N GLN A 324 -25.40 41.54 12.40
CA GLN A 324 -26.13 40.71 11.43
C GLN A 324 -25.27 40.40 10.19
N LEU A 325 -24.50 41.37 9.71
CA LEU A 325 -23.55 41.17 8.59
C LEU A 325 -22.43 40.17 8.93
N VAL A 326 -21.90 40.20 10.16
CA VAL A 326 -20.96 39.18 10.63
C VAL A 326 -21.61 37.80 10.71
N GLY A 327 -22.86 37.73 11.17
CA GLY A 327 -23.65 36.50 11.15
C GLY A 327 -23.81 35.94 9.73
N TYR A 328 -24.08 36.80 8.75
CA TYR A 328 -24.13 36.44 7.33
C TYR A 328 -22.78 35.89 6.83
N TYR A 329 -21.64 36.50 7.18
CA TYR A 329 -20.33 35.98 6.75
C TYR A 329 -20.01 34.59 7.31
N LEU A 330 -20.37 34.34 8.58
CA LEU A 330 -20.21 33.02 9.20
C LEU A 330 -21.12 31.98 8.56
N ASP A 331 -22.35 32.37 8.23
CA ASP A 331 -23.37 31.56 7.57
C ASP A 331 -22.89 31.12 6.19
N ILE A 332 -22.74 32.09 5.27
CA ILE A 332 -22.45 31.82 3.87
C ILE A 332 -21.08 31.16 3.71
N GLY A 333 -20.09 31.62 4.48
CA GLY A 333 -18.73 31.11 4.44
C GLY A 333 -18.58 29.66 4.90
N ASN A 334 -19.51 29.14 5.70
CA ASN A 334 -19.43 27.75 6.15
C ASN A 334 -20.47 26.83 5.51
N SER A 335 -21.54 27.39 4.95
CA SER A 335 -22.67 26.66 4.37
C SER A 335 -22.27 25.57 3.36
N ALA A 336 -21.21 25.79 2.58
CA ALA A 336 -20.77 24.88 1.53
C ALA A 336 -19.64 23.91 1.95
N THR A 337 -19.10 24.06 3.16
CA THR A 337 -17.99 23.23 3.65
C THR A 337 -18.43 21.80 3.92
N ALA A 338 -19.57 21.62 4.59
CA ALA A 338 -20.11 20.29 4.87
C ALA A 338 -20.42 19.53 3.57
N LEU A 339 -21.00 20.21 2.58
CA LEU A 339 -21.28 19.66 1.26
C LEU A 339 -20.01 19.13 0.58
N THR A 340 -18.94 19.92 0.58
CA THR A 340 -17.63 19.54 0.00
C THR A 340 -17.09 18.26 0.64
N LEU A 341 -17.14 18.16 1.96
CA LEU A 341 -16.65 16.99 2.71
C LEU A 341 -17.53 15.75 2.47
N VAL A 342 -18.85 15.89 2.37
CA VAL A 342 -19.76 14.78 2.07
C VAL A 342 -19.61 14.29 0.63
N LEU A 343 -19.48 15.17 -0.36
CA LEU A 343 -19.21 14.78 -1.75
C LEU A 343 -17.92 13.93 -1.86
N SER A 344 -16.89 14.27 -1.07
CA SER A 344 -15.67 13.47 -1.00
C SER A 344 -15.89 12.05 -0.45
N ILE A 345 -16.85 11.89 0.46
CA ILE A 345 -17.21 10.61 1.07
C ILE A 345 -18.01 9.75 0.11
N ILE A 346 -18.92 10.34 -0.67
CA ILE A 346 -19.62 9.60 -1.73
C ILE A 346 -18.61 8.97 -2.68
N SER A 347 -17.56 9.72 -3.04
CA SER A 347 -16.49 9.22 -3.90
C SER A 347 -15.69 8.07 -3.26
N SER A 348 -15.39 8.13 -1.96
CA SER A 348 -14.52 7.15 -1.30
C SER A 348 -15.25 5.95 -0.69
N ASN A 349 -16.53 6.09 -0.33
CA ASN A 349 -17.26 5.09 0.46
C ASN A 349 -18.33 4.33 -0.35
N THR A 350 -18.44 4.62 -1.65
CA THR A 350 -19.30 3.90 -2.60
C THR A 350 -18.43 3.28 -3.69
N ALA A 351 -18.38 1.95 -3.76
CA ALA A 351 -17.67 1.20 -4.79
C ALA A 351 -18.65 0.59 -5.81
N GLY A 352 -18.14 0.24 -6.98
CA GLY A 352 -18.94 -0.18 -8.14
C GLY A 352 -19.35 1.00 -9.02
N TYR A 353 -19.03 0.95 -10.32
CA TYR A 353 -19.25 2.05 -11.27
C TYR A 353 -20.73 2.46 -11.39
N THR A 354 -21.62 1.47 -11.56
CA THR A 354 -23.06 1.71 -11.71
C THR A 354 -23.70 2.13 -10.38
N LYS A 355 -23.28 1.54 -9.25
CA LYS A 355 -23.75 1.93 -7.90
C LYS A 355 -23.41 3.39 -7.62
N LYS A 356 -22.14 3.76 -7.80
CA LYS A 356 -21.63 5.12 -7.56
C LYS A 356 -22.34 6.16 -8.43
N THR A 357 -22.54 5.86 -9.71
CA THR A 357 -23.31 6.73 -10.63
C THR A 357 -24.76 6.90 -10.16
N THR A 358 -25.40 5.82 -9.69
CA THR A 358 -26.76 5.85 -9.14
C THR A 358 -26.84 6.69 -7.87
N VAL A 359 -25.90 6.52 -6.93
CA VAL A 359 -25.84 7.32 -5.69
C VAL A 359 -25.60 8.80 -6.00
N ASN A 360 -24.71 9.10 -6.95
CA ASN A 360 -24.50 10.48 -7.43
C ASN A 360 -25.77 11.07 -8.07
N ALA A 361 -26.53 10.30 -8.85
CA ALA A 361 -27.79 10.76 -9.43
C ALA A 361 -28.85 11.05 -8.35
N ILE A 362 -28.97 10.18 -7.35
CA ILE A 362 -29.86 10.41 -6.19
C ILE A 362 -29.43 11.67 -5.42
N SER A 363 -28.13 11.85 -5.23
CA SER A 363 -27.57 13.03 -4.55
C SER A 363 -27.88 14.31 -5.32
N LEU A 364 -27.79 14.27 -6.65
CA LEU A 364 -28.17 15.37 -7.54
C LEU A 364 -29.68 15.68 -7.46
N ILE A 365 -30.55 14.67 -7.36
CA ILE A 365 -32.00 14.90 -7.13
C ILE A 365 -32.20 15.66 -5.82
N GLY A 366 -31.53 15.23 -4.73
CA GLY A 366 -31.60 15.93 -3.44
C GLY A 366 -31.14 17.38 -3.53
N TYR A 367 -30.03 17.62 -4.22
CA TYR A 367 -29.52 18.96 -4.52
C TYR A 367 -30.55 19.81 -5.27
N CYS A 368 -31.13 19.30 -6.35
CA CYS A 368 -32.14 20.01 -7.14
C CYS A 368 -33.40 20.31 -6.32
N VAL A 369 -33.86 19.37 -5.48
CA VAL A 369 -35.01 19.58 -4.58
C VAL A 369 -34.71 20.68 -3.58
N GLY A 370 -33.50 20.70 -2.99
CA GLY A 370 -33.09 21.74 -2.07
C GLY A 370 -33.10 23.12 -2.72
N PHE A 371 -32.49 23.24 -3.91
CA PHE A 371 -32.46 24.48 -4.67
C PHE A 371 -33.84 24.94 -5.17
N LEU A 372 -34.79 24.03 -5.37
CA LEU A 372 -36.16 24.36 -5.72
C LEU A 372 -36.95 24.92 -4.53
N ILE A 373 -36.74 24.37 -3.33
CA ILE A 373 -37.46 24.75 -2.11
C ILE A 373 -36.86 26.00 -1.46
N GLY A 374 -35.52 26.12 -1.43
CA GLY A 374 -34.79 27.16 -0.72
C GLY A 374 -35.26 28.59 -0.99
N PRO A 375 -35.29 29.05 -2.25
CA PRO A 375 -35.79 30.37 -2.64
C PRO A 375 -37.22 30.68 -2.15
N GLN A 376 -38.06 29.66 -2.00
CA GLN A 376 -39.46 29.82 -1.59
C GLN A 376 -39.60 30.18 -0.10
N THR A 377 -38.54 30.07 0.68
CA THR A 377 -38.53 30.46 2.11
C THR A 377 -38.40 31.97 2.31
N TYR A 378 -37.91 32.71 1.31
CA TYR A 378 -37.65 34.15 1.34
C TYR A 378 -38.89 34.97 0.90
N ARG A 379 -40.03 34.77 1.54
CA ARG A 379 -41.30 35.46 1.18
C ARG A 379 -41.63 36.69 2.04
N LYS A 380 -41.29 36.66 3.33
CA LYS A 380 -41.67 37.68 4.31
C LYS A 380 -40.57 38.74 4.46
N ALA A 381 -40.40 39.59 3.46
CA ALA A 381 -39.51 40.74 3.54
C ALA A 381 -39.98 41.75 4.62
N PRO A 382 -39.08 42.57 5.21
CA PRO A 382 -37.64 42.59 5.00
C PRO A 382 -36.87 41.58 5.89
N ASP A 383 -37.44 41.11 7.01
CA ASP A 383 -36.68 40.30 7.99
C ASP A 383 -36.45 38.83 7.57
N TYR A 384 -37.25 38.33 6.63
CA TYR A 384 -37.26 36.94 6.17
C TYR A 384 -37.23 35.90 7.31
N PRO A 385 -38.13 36.00 8.33
CA PRO A 385 -38.08 35.15 9.52
C PRO A 385 -38.28 33.66 9.19
N ASP A 386 -39.14 33.36 8.21
CA ASP A 386 -39.40 31.98 7.76
C ASP A 386 -38.12 31.36 7.17
N ALA A 387 -37.33 32.12 6.41
CA ALA A 387 -36.05 31.67 5.88
C ALA A 387 -35.04 31.39 7.00
N LYS A 388 -34.90 32.34 7.94
CA LYS A 388 -33.96 32.19 9.08
C LYS A 388 -34.29 30.98 9.95
N TRP A 389 -35.57 30.76 10.29
CA TRP A 389 -36.02 29.58 11.06
C TRP A 389 -35.82 28.28 10.30
N THR A 390 -36.17 28.27 9.00
CA THR A 390 -35.96 27.10 8.15
C THR A 390 -34.47 26.74 8.10
N THR A 391 -33.59 27.71 7.94
CA THR A 391 -32.14 27.49 7.91
C THR A 391 -31.62 26.87 9.21
N ILE A 392 -32.03 27.38 10.38
CA ILE A 392 -31.67 26.79 11.68
C ILE A 392 -32.13 25.32 11.79
N ALA A 393 -33.38 25.03 11.42
CA ALA A 393 -33.93 23.68 11.48
C ALA A 393 -33.19 22.71 10.53
N MET A 394 -32.94 23.16 9.30
CA MET A 394 -32.29 22.36 8.26
C MET A 394 -30.83 22.08 8.56
N TRP A 395 -30.07 23.05 9.09
CA TRP A 395 -28.69 22.81 9.50
C TRP A 395 -28.56 21.94 10.74
N THR A 396 -29.48 22.05 11.70
CA THR A 396 -29.53 21.13 12.85
C THR A 396 -29.75 19.70 12.35
N THR A 397 -30.66 19.52 11.39
CA THR A 397 -30.91 18.22 10.75
C THR A 397 -29.69 17.72 9.96
N THR A 398 -28.99 18.63 9.27
CA THR A 398 -27.76 18.35 8.52
C THR A 398 -26.65 17.84 9.45
N ILE A 399 -26.46 18.47 10.61
CA ILE A 399 -25.52 18.01 11.65
C ILE A 399 -25.91 16.60 12.12
N GLY A 400 -27.20 16.36 12.37
CA GLY A 400 -27.73 15.04 12.70
C GLY A 400 -27.40 13.98 11.63
N CYS A 401 -27.54 14.32 10.35
CA CYS A 401 -27.19 13.44 9.24
C CYS A 401 -25.68 13.14 9.19
N CYS A 402 -24.81 14.14 9.39
CA CYS A 402 -23.36 13.94 9.45
C CYS A 402 -22.96 13.00 10.60
N LEU A 403 -23.56 13.18 11.78
CA LEU A 403 -23.34 12.29 12.93
C LEU A 403 -23.86 10.87 12.66
N ALA A 404 -25.05 10.75 12.07
CA ALA A 404 -25.60 9.45 11.69
C ALA A 404 -24.71 8.72 10.67
N LEU A 405 -24.24 9.41 9.63
CA LEU A 405 -23.28 8.87 8.66
C LEU A 405 -21.99 8.42 9.32
N TYR A 406 -21.46 9.20 10.27
CA TYR A 406 -20.30 8.82 11.06
C TYR A 406 -20.54 7.53 11.85
N PHE A 407 -21.63 7.43 12.61
CA PHE A 407 -21.91 6.25 13.41
C PHE A 407 -22.23 5.01 12.56
N VAL A 408 -22.94 5.17 11.43
CA VAL A 408 -23.22 4.07 10.49
C VAL A 408 -21.93 3.52 9.91
N ASN A 409 -21.05 4.38 9.41
CA ASN A 409 -19.75 3.97 8.87
C ASN A 409 -18.87 3.33 9.97
N LYS A 410 -18.88 3.88 11.19
CA LYS A 410 -18.12 3.32 12.33
C LYS A 410 -18.60 1.91 12.68
N ARG A 411 -19.92 1.73 12.75
CA ARG A 411 -20.55 0.44 13.06
C ARG A 411 -20.27 -0.58 11.95
N GLU A 412 -20.34 -0.16 10.70
CA GLU A 412 -20.10 -1.03 9.55
C GLU A 412 -18.62 -1.47 9.48
N ASN A 413 -17.67 -0.56 9.71
CA ASN A 413 -16.25 -0.93 9.82
C ASN A 413 -16.03 -1.90 10.98
N ALA A 414 -16.55 -1.62 12.18
CA ALA A 414 -16.41 -2.53 13.32
C ALA A 414 -17.05 -3.91 13.07
N ARG A 415 -18.16 -3.98 12.31
CA ARG A 415 -18.76 -5.24 11.86
C ARG A 415 -17.83 -5.98 10.90
N ARG A 416 -17.25 -5.27 9.93
CA ARG A 416 -16.34 -5.83 8.94
C ARG A 416 -15.01 -6.25 9.54
N ASP A 417 -14.49 -5.54 10.53
CA ASP A 417 -13.25 -5.90 11.21
C ASP A 417 -13.41 -7.21 11.98
N LYS A 418 -14.58 -7.44 12.58
CA LYS A 418 -14.92 -8.75 13.18
C LYS A 418 -15.00 -9.86 12.14
N LEU A 419 -15.64 -9.60 11.00
CA LEU A 419 -15.76 -10.57 9.91
C LEU A 419 -14.40 -10.85 9.25
N CYS A 420 -13.52 -9.86 9.17
CA CYS A 420 -12.24 -9.96 8.49
C CYS A 420 -11.25 -10.91 9.18
N ALA A 421 -11.41 -11.14 10.48
CA ALA A 421 -10.66 -12.16 11.21
C ALA A 421 -10.95 -13.57 10.70
N GLU A 422 -12.08 -13.78 10.04
CA GLU A 422 -12.53 -15.07 9.50
C GLU A 422 -12.40 -15.15 7.97
N LEU A 423 -12.00 -14.06 7.30
CA LEU A 423 -11.87 -14.02 5.84
C LEU A 423 -10.49 -14.52 5.39
N PRO A 424 -10.41 -15.34 4.32
CA PRO A 424 -9.13 -15.68 3.70
C PRO A 424 -8.46 -14.41 3.14
N PRO A 425 -7.15 -14.44 2.82
CA PRO A 425 -6.47 -13.33 2.16
C PRO A 425 -7.18 -12.94 0.86
N GLN A 426 -7.24 -11.64 0.54
CA GLN A 426 -7.89 -11.15 -0.68
C GLN A 426 -7.33 -11.87 -1.93
N PRO A 427 -8.18 -12.55 -2.71
CA PRO A 427 -7.81 -13.17 -3.98
C PRO A 427 -7.09 -12.20 -4.93
N GLU A 428 -5.97 -12.67 -5.50
CA GLU A 428 -5.20 -11.92 -6.48
C GLU A 428 -6.07 -11.60 -7.70
N GLY A 429 -6.05 -10.35 -8.16
CA GLY A 429 -6.91 -9.92 -9.26
C GLY A 429 -8.29 -9.40 -8.84
N GLN A 430 -8.75 -9.61 -7.60
CA GLN A 430 -10.07 -9.15 -7.14
C GLN A 430 -10.17 -7.61 -7.11
N GLU A 431 -9.05 -6.91 -6.99
CA GLU A 431 -8.96 -5.45 -7.07
C GLU A 431 -9.34 -4.88 -8.45
N PHE A 432 -9.29 -5.70 -9.50
CA PHE A 432 -9.67 -5.35 -10.87
C PHE A 432 -11.14 -5.65 -11.18
N LEU A 433 -11.84 -6.34 -10.26
CA LEU A 433 -13.26 -6.63 -10.42
C LEU A 433 -14.08 -5.41 -9.98
N ASP A 434 -15.00 -4.96 -10.85
CA ASP A 434 -15.97 -3.91 -10.54
C ASP A 434 -17.06 -4.45 -9.60
N LEU A 435 -16.65 -4.71 -8.35
CA LEU A 435 -17.47 -5.13 -7.21
C LEU A 435 -17.96 -3.91 -6.43
N THR A 436 -19.17 -3.99 -5.90
CA THR A 436 -19.69 -2.96 -4.98
C THR A 436 -19.02 -3.05 -3.61
N ASP A 437 -19.24 -2.04 -2.77
CA ASP A 437 -18.75 -2.03 -1.38
C ASP A 437 -19.46 -3.04 -0.45
N LYS A 438 -20.58 -3.65 -0.87
CA LYS A 438 -21.17 -4.81 -0.18
C LYS A 438 -20.68 -6.15 -0.75
N GLU A 439 -20.40 -6.21 -2.05
CA GLU A 439 -19.85 -7.41 -2.70
C GLU A 439 -18.36 -7.62 -2.33
N ASN A 440 -17.60 -6.53 -2.19
CA ASN A 440 -16.21 -6.58 -1.75
C ASN A 440 -16.12 -6.61 -0.21
N MET A 441 -15.93 -7.81 0.34
CA MET A 441 -15.79 -8.02 1.79
C MET A 441 -14.54 -7.36 2.40
N TYR A 442 -13.52 -7.06 1.58
CA TYR A 442 -12.30 -6.37 2.00
C TYR A 442 -12.45 -4.85 1.99
N PHE A 443 -13.55 -4.31 1.43
CA PHE A 443 -13.79 -2.87 1.40
C PHE A 443 -13.98 -2.28 2.80
N ARG A 444 -13.36 -1.12 3.06
CA ARG A 444 -13.52 -0.34 4.31
C ARG A 444 -14.00 1.08 4.02
N THR A 445 -14.90 1.59 4.86
CA THR A 445 -15.37 2.98 4.74
C THR A 445 -14.35 3.92 5.39
N ARG A 446 -13.83 4.91 4.65
CA ARG A 446 -12.77 5.79 5.17
C ARG A 446 -13.35 6.98 5.97
N GLY A 447 -12.57 7.47 6.95
CA GLY A 447 -12.80 8.72 7.69
C GLY A 447 -13.13 8.62 9.18
N ILE A 448 -12.77 7.53 9.88
CA ILE A 448 -13.23 7.26 11.26
C ILE A 448 -12.13 6.93 12.30
N THR A 449 -10.86 6.70 11.95
CA THR A 449 -9.84 6.41 12.97
C THR A 449 -8.44 6.90 12.59
N LYS A 450 -7.66 7.19 13.64
CA LYS A 450 -6.22 7.48 13.63
C LYS A 450 -5.38 6.23 13.35
N ASP A 451 -6.02 5.05 13.38
CA ASP A 451 -5.38 3.73 13.29
C ASP A 451 -5.22 3.22 11.86
N GLU A 452 -5.32 4.10 10.87
CA GLU A 452 -4.60 3.90 9.62
C GLU A 452 -3.22 4.52 9.81
N GLN A 453 -2.32 3.77 10.47
CA GLN A 453 -0.91 3.87 10.11
C GLN A 453 -0.81 3.50 8.63
N GLU A 454 -0.96 4.49 7.76
CA GLU A 454 0.01 4.60 6.67
C GLU A 454 1.37 4.51 7.36
N LEU A 455 2.03 3.36 7.23
CA LEU A 455 3.45 3.21 7.46
C LEU A 455 4.09 4.46 6.85
N LYS A 456 4.55 5.40 7.69
CA LYS A 456 5.47 6.45 7.25
C LYS A 456 6.78 5.74 6.96
N MET A 457 6.84 5.16 5.77
CA MET A 457 8.10 4.80 5.14
C MET A 457 8.95 6.07 5.08
N PRO A 458 10.24 6.02 5.43
CA PRO A 458 11.15 7.12 5.15
C PRO A 458 11.06 7.45 3.66
N GLU A 459 10.70 8.71 3.33
CA GLU A 459 10.38 9.20 1.97
C GLU A 459 11.52 9.05 0.93
N ASN A 460 12.68 8.50 1.31
CA ASN A 460 13.92 8.55 0.55
C ASN A 460 14.48 7.18 0.11
N TYR A 461 13.82 6.05 0.38
CA TYR A 461 14.30 4.76 -0.11
C TYR A 461 13.45 4.29 -1.31
N PRO A 462 14.08 3.93 -2.45
CA PRO A 462 13.39 3.25 -3.53
C PRO A 462 12.81 1.95 -2.99
N ARG A 463 11.55 1.70 -3.35
CA ARG A 463 10.98 0.39 -3.04
C ARG A 463 11.79 -0.65 -3.81
N PRO A 464 12.17 -1.74 -3.15
CA PRO A 464 11.61 -2.19 -1.87
C PRO A 464 12.55 -2.04 -0.63
N TYR A 465 12.00 -1.56 0.50
CA TYR A 465 12.74 -1.26 1.75
C TYR A 465 12.57 -2.39 2.78
N VAL A 466 13.67 -2.87 3.35
CA VAL A 466 13.74 -3.90 4.40
C VAL A 466 14.15 -3.29 5.73
N GLU A 467 13.39 -3.56 6.78
CA GLU A 467 13.61 -2.99 8.11
C GLU A 467 14.66 -3.76 8.92
N THR A 468 15.42 -3.02 9.75
CA THR A 468 16.31 -3.61 10.76
C THR A 468 15.61 -3.67 12.11
N LEU A 469 15.34 -4.88 12.59
CA LEU A 469 14.76 -5.12 13.91
C LEU A 469 15.87 -5.27 14.93
N ARG A 470 15.82 -4.43 15.97
CA ARG A 470 16.72 -4.53 17.11
C ARG A 470 16.02 -5.30 18.21
N LEU A 471 16.55 -6.49 18.53
CA LEU A 471 15.91 -7.44 19.42
C LEU A 471 16.82 -7.71 20.62
N ARG A 472 16.31 -7.46 21.82
CA ARG A 472 17.02 -7.71 23.08
C ARG A 472 16.04 -7.92 24.20
N GLY A 473 16.29 -8.90 25.06
CA GLY A 473 15.52 -9.09 26.28
C GLY A 473 16.19 -10.08 27.23
N PRO A 474 15.75 -10.14 28.49
CA PRO A 474 16.21 -11.11 29.50
C PRO A 474 15.94 -12.58 29.17
N SER A 475 15.20 -12.90 28.10
CA SER A 475 14.91 -14.27 27.67
C SER A 475 14.83 -14.40 26.16
N TYR A 476 14.99 -15.62 25.64
CA TYR A 476 14.78 -15.93 24.23
C TYR A 476 13.31 -15.71 23.82
N TYR A 477 12.37 -15.98 24.72
CA TYR A 477 10.96 -15.67 24.49
C TYR A 477 10.73 -14.18 24.21
N GLU A 478 11.36 -13.27 24.96
CA GLU A 478 11.18 -11.83 24.77
C GLU A 478 11.83 -11.31 23.48
N ILE A 479 12.97 -11.87 23.10
CA ILE A 479 13.59 -11.61 21.78
C ILE A 479 12.62 -12.04 20.68
N GLY A 480 12.06 -13.24 20.79
CA GLY A 480 11.05 -13.75 19.86
C GLY A 480 9.79 -12.89 19.83
N LEU A 481 9.27 -12.48 20.99
CA LEU A 481 8.08 -11.65 21.10
C LEU A 481 8.24 -10.33 20.36
N GLN A 482 9.39 -9.68 20.50
CA GLN A 482 9.72 -8.45 19.78
C GLN A 482 9.79 -8.70 18.27
N HIS A 483 10.39 -9.80 17.82
CA HIS A 483 10.43 -10.16 16.41
C HIS A 483 9.02 -10.36 15.85
N GLY A 484 8.16 -11.12 16.53
CA GLY A 484 6.78 -11.34 16.12
C GLY A 484 5.94 -10.07 16.10
N GLN A 485 6.12 -9.16 17.06
CA GLN A 485 5.38 -7.90 17.13
C GLN A 485 5.80 -6.90 16.05
N GLN A 486 7.10 -6.78 15.80
CA GLN A 486 7.64 -5.80 14.85
C GLN A 486 7.51 -6.29 13.39
N ALA A 487 7.56 -7.60 13.15
CA ALA A 487 7.54 -8.18 11.81
C ALA A 487 6.28 -9.01 11.50
N LYS A 488 5.17 -8.73 12.19
CA LYS A 488 3.93 -9.52 12.06
C LYS A 488 3.52 -9.65 10.60
N GLU A 489 3.40 -8.55 9.86
CA GLU A 489 2.92 -8.57 8.47
C GLU A 489 3.85 -9.39 7.55
N GLN A 490 5.16 -9.22 7.74
CA GLN A 490 6.21 -9.93 7.01
C GLN A 490 6.15 -11.44 7.27
N ILE A 491 5.86 -11.86 8.50
CA ILE A 491 5.68 -13.29 8.84
C ILE A 491 4.49 -13.88 8.07
N TYR A 492 3.36 -13.17 8.00
CA TYR A 492 2.18 -13.65 7.25
C TYR A 492 2.46 -13.72 5.74
N ILE A 493 3.23 -12.78 5.18
CA ILE A 493 3.69 -12.81 3.79
C ILE A 493 4.54 -14.06 3.53
N ASN A 494 5.46 -14.38 4.45
CA ASN A 494 6.30 -15.57 4.35
C ASN A 494 5.47 -16.85 4.42
N ILE A 495 4.52 -16.97 5.35
CA ILE A 495 3.62 -18.13 5.44
C ILE A 495 2.84 -18.32 4.14
N LYS A 496 2.27 -17.26 3.58
CA LYS A 496 1.54 -17.31 2.30
C LYS A 496 2.44 -17.77 1.15
N THR A 497 3.64 -17.23 1.08
CA THR A 497 4.62 -17.56 0.04
C THR A 497 5.06 -19.02 0.15
N TYR A 498 5.37 -19.49 1.36
CA TYR A 498 5.78 -20.87 1.59
C TYR A 498 4.64 -21.87 1.43
N THR A 499 3.39 -21.49 1.69
CA THR A 499 2.23 -22.33 1.38
C THR A 499 2.21 -22.67 -0.12
N THR A 500 2.41 -21.67 -0.98
CA THR A 500 2.47 -21.87 -2.44
C THR A 500 3.69 -22.70 -2.84
N PHE A 501 4.85 -22.40 -2.25
CA PHE A 501 6.09 -23.14 -2.50
C PHE A 501 5.99 -24.63 -2.11
N PHE A 502 5.36 -24.95 -0.97
CA PHE A 502 5.18 -26.35 -0.52
C PHE A 502 4.14 -27.11 -1.34
N GLN A 503 3.13 -26.42 -1.89
CA GLN A 503 2.22 -27.02 -2.87
C GLN A 503 2.99 -27.50 -4.11
N GLU A 504 3.91 -26.68 -4.61
CA GLU A 504 4.74 -27.01 -5.78
C GLU A 504 5.83 -28.05 -5.49
N THR A 505 6.51 -27.96 -4.35
CA THR A 505 7.73 -28.76 -4.06
C THR A 505 7.50 -30.01 -3.25
N ALA A 506 6.46 -30.04 -2.40
CA ALA A 506 6.17 -31.12 -1.47
C ALA A 506 4.81 -31.78 -1.71
N GLY A 507 4.01 -31.27 -2.66
CA GLY A 507 2.67 -31.78 -2.95
C GLY A 507 1.67 -31.58 -1.81
N MET A 508 1.97 -30.67 -0.88
CA MET A 508 1.09 -30.34 0.25
C MET A 508 -0.15 -29.60 -0.26
N LYS A 509 -1.30 -29.74 0.41
CA LYS A 509 -2.53 -29.05 0.01
C LYS A 509 -2.70 -27.74 0.77
N THR A 510 -2.32 -27.74 2.05
CA THR A 510 -2.56 -26.64 2.99
C THR A 510 -1.34 -26.35 3.84
N TRP A 511 -1.32 -25.18 4.46
CA TRP A 511 -0.30 -24.82 5.46
C TRP A 511 -0.32 -25.75 6.68
N GLU A 512 -1.48 -26.30 7.04
CA GLU A 512 -1.60 -27.23 8.16
C GLU A 512 -0.80 -28.54 7.92
N ASP A 513 -0.70 -28.98 6.66
CA ASP A 513 0.16 -30.12 6.30
C ASP A 513 1.64 -29.82 6.60
N ALA A 514 2.07 -28.56 6.40
CA ALA A 514 3.43 -28.11 6.69
C ALA A 514 3.70 -28.04 8.20
N LYS A 515 2.73 -27.52 8.98
CA LYS A 515 2.78 -27.52 10.45
C LYS A 515 2.93 -28.93 10.97
N GLU A 516 2.08 -29.86 10.54
CA GLU A 516 2.13 -31.25 11.00
C GLU A 516 3.46 -31.92 10.66
N ARG A 517 3.96 -31.74 9.43
CA ARG A 517 5.26 -32.29 9.03
C ARG A 517 6.42 -31.70 9.83
N SER A 518 6.34 -30.43 10.23
CA SER A 518 7.40 -29.76 10.99
C SER A 518 7.57 -30.28 12.42
N LYS A 519 6.50 -30.80 13.04
CA LYS A 519 6.48 -31.27 14.43
C LYS A 519 7.48 -32.40 14.72
N ILE A 520 7.88 -33.16 13.69
CA ILE A 520 8.86 -34.24 13.83
C ILE A 520 10.21 -33.76 14.39
N PHE A 521 10.52 -32.46 14.27
CA PHE A 521 11.74 -31.86 14.80
C PHE A 521 11.62 -31.34 16.24
N ILE A 522 10.42 -31.26 16.82
CA ILE A 522 10.24 -30.77 18.21
C ILE A 522 11.11 -31.56 19.21
N PRO A 523 11.09 -32.90 19.25
CA PRO A 523 11.89 -33.65 20.23
C PRO A 523 13.39 -33.40 20.10
N THR A 524 13.86 -33.20 18.86
CA THR A 524 15.27 -32.91 18.60
C THR A 524 15.65 -31.51 19.02
N LEU A 525 14.78 -30.53 18.77
CA LEU A 525 14.98 -29.15 19.21
C LEU A 525 14.95 -29.05 20.74
N GLU A 526 14.03 -29.72 21.42
CA GLU A 526 13.97 -29.78 22.89
C GLU A 526 15.26 -30.37 23.50
N ARG A 527 15.83 -31.37 22.83
CA ARG A 527 17.05 -32.06 23.30
C ARG A 527 18.33 -31.28 23.01
N LEU A 528 18.44 -30.67 21.84
CA LEU A 528 19.70 -30.10 21.34
C LEU A 528 19.79 -28.58 21.46
N TYR A 529 18.66 -27.87 21.35
CA TYR A 529 18.64 -26.41 21.38
C TYR A 529 17.28 -25.83 21.82
N PRO A 530 16.83 -26.10 23.06
CA PRO A 530 15.50 -25.72 23.56
C PRO A 530 15.25 -24.20 23.54
N GLU A 531 16.30 -23.39 23.66
CA GLU A 531 16.26 -21.93 23.57
C GLU A 531 15.66 -21.45 22.23
N SER A 532 15.91 -22.19 21.14
CA SER A 532 15.34 -21.88 19.83
C SER A 532 13.82 -22.04 19.80
N LEU A 533 13.27 -23.05 20.49
CA LEU A 533 11.82 -23.24 20.61
C LEU A 533 11.19 -22.16 21.49
N GLU A 534 11.91 -21.73 22.54
CA GLU A 534 11.47 -20.62 23.38
C GLU A 534 11.35 -19.32 22.56
N GLU A 535 12.34 -19.02 21.72
CA GLU A 535 12.28 -17.89 20.79
C GLU A 535 11.12 -18.03 19.79
N MET A 536 10.93 -19.20 19.19
CA MET A 536 9.82 -19.44 18.25
C MET A 536 8.44 -19.25 18.90
N ARG A 537 8.27 -19.65 20.17
CA ARG A 537 7.04 -19.37 20.95
C ARG A 537 6.83 -17.87 21.14
N GLY A 538 7.91 -17.13 21.41
CA GLY A 538 7.88 -15.67 21.46
C GLY A 538 7.41 -15.06 20.14
N ILE A 539 8.02 -15.48 19.02
CA ILE A 539 7.66 -15.01 17.67
C ILE A 539 6.19 -15.26 17.39
N ALA A 540 5.71 -16.48 17.67
CA ALA A 540 4.32 -16.87 17.48
C ALA A 540 3.37 -15.99 18.30
N ALA A 541 3.67 -15.79 19.58
CA ALA A 541 2.87 -14.92 20.46
C ALA A 541 2.84 -13.47 19.96
N GLY A 542 3.98 -12.94 19.49
CA GLY A 542 4.06 -11.57 18.97
C GLY A 542 3.28 -11.38 17.68
N ALA A 543 3.32 -12.38 16.80
CA ALA A 543 2.60 -12.38 15.53
C ALA A 543 1.14 -12.83 15.65
N GLN A 544 0.70 -13.30 16.83
CA GLN A 544 -0.62 -13.91 17.07
C GLN A 544 -0.85 -15.13 16.16
N LEU A 545 0.09 -16.06 16.19
CA LEU A 545 0.11 -17.33 15.46
C LEU A 545 0.37 -18.49 16.43
N ASP A 546 0.23 -19.72 15.94
CA ASP A 546 0.64 -20.90 16.70
C ASP A 546 2.17 -21.08 16.61
N MET A 547 2.78 -21.75 17.59
CA MET A 547 4.22 -22.02 17.57
C MET A 547 4.63 -22.83 16.34
N GLU A 548 3.76 -23.76 15.91
CA GLU A 548 3.94 -24.61 14.75
C GLU A 548 4.00 -23.84 13.43
N ASP A 549 3.38 -22.65 13.35
CA ASP A 549 3.50 -21.79 12.17
C ASP A 549 4.95 -21.31 12.02
N ILE A 550 5.56 -20.90 13.12
CA ILE A 550 6.95 -20.44 13.16
C ILE A 550 7.91 -21.62 12.99
N LEU A 551 7.60 -22.77 13.57
CA LEU A 551 8.37 -23.99 13.38
C LEU A 551 8.41 -24.40 11.89
N ALA A 552 7.26 -24.39 11.20
CA ALA A 552 7.20 -24.72 9.77
C ALA A 552 8.06 -23.79 8.91
N LEU A 553 8.13 -22.48 9.24
CA LEU A 553 9.04 -21.54 8.59
C LEU A 553 10.52 -21.87 8.85
N ASN A 554 10.88 -22.29 10.07
CA ASN A 554 12.26 -22.63 10.43
C ASN A 554 12.74 -24.00 9.91
N VAL A 555 11.79 -24.87 9.55
CA VAL A 555 12.01 -26.22 8.99
C VAL A 555 11.74 -26.25 7.47
N ARG A 556 11.62 -25.07 6.83
CA ARG A 556 11.23 -24.96 5.42
C ARG A 556 12.17 -25.65 4.44
N SER A 557 13.47 -25.71 4.74
CA SER A 557 14.46 -26.38 3.89
C SER A 557 14.25 -27.89 3.93
N GLU A 558 14.01 -28.43 5.11
CA GLU A 558 13.75 -29.84 5.35
C GLU A 558 12.42 -30.27 4.70
N ILE A 559 11.41 -29.38 4.68
CA ILE A 559 10.13 -29.65 4.00
C ILE A 559 10.25 -29.55 2.48
N GLY A 560 10.89 -28.50 1.95
CA GLY A 560 10.86 -28.18 0.53
C GLY A 560 11.95 -28.85 -0.32
N LEU A 561 13.09 -29.20 0.26
CA LEU A 561 14.29 -29.61 -0.49
C LEU A 561 14.61 -31.10 -0.41
N THR A 562 13.84 -31.88 0.36
CA THR A 562 14.12 -33.31 0.64
C THR A 562 13.14 -34.29 -0.02
N ASN A 563 12.22 -33.81 -0.86
CA ASN A 563 11.15 -34.64 -1.46
C ASN A 563 11.62 -35.51 -2.65
N TYR A 564 12.85 -36.02 -2.60
CA TYR A 564 13.48 -36.81 -3.65
C TYR A 564 14.12 -38.06 -3.06
N PRO A 565 14.30 -39.16 -3.81
CA PRO A 565 15.08 -40.30 -3.34
C PRO A 565 16.59 -39.97 -3.36
N ASN A 566 17.30 -40.29 -2.27
CA ASN A 566 18.76 -40.22 -2.18
C ASN A 566 19.43 -41.38 -2.95
N THR A 567 19.33 -41.37 -4.29
CA THR A 567 19.84 -42.45 -5.15
C THR A 567 20.46 -41.91 -6.46
N PRO A 568 21.33 -42.68 -7.14
CA PRO A 568 22.10 -42.21 -8.31
C PRO A 568 21.33 -41.90 -9.61
N LYS A 569 20.00 -42.04 -9.68
CA LYS A 569 19.23 -41.86 -10.94
C LYS A 569 17.90 -41.14 -10.74
N GLU A 570 17.77 -40.00 -11.41
CA GLU A 570 16.63 -39.51 -12.20
C GLU A 570 17.03 -38.15 -12.81
N ALA A 571 16.39 -37.73 -13.90
CA ALA A 571 16.69 -36.45 -14.56
C ALA A 571 16.68 -35.29 -13.54
N PRO A 572 17.57 -34.29 -13.67
CA PRO A 572 17.52 -33.12 -12.81
C PRO A 572 16.10 -32.53 -12.89
N PRO A 573 15.46 -32.20 -11.75
CA PRO A 573 14.16 -31.56 -11.79
C PRO A 573 14.25 -30.29 -12.65
N ALA A 574 13.21 -29.96 -13.41
CA ALA A 574 13.14 -28.76 -14.25
C ALA A 574 13.16 -27.44 -13.45
N ILE A 575 13.44 -27.51 -12.14
CA ILE A 575 13.36 -26.44 -11.17
C ILE A 575 14.74 -25.81 -11.00
N THR A 576 14.85 -24.52 -11.29
CA THR A 576 16.10 -23.75 -11.14
C THR A 576 16.47 -23.49 -9.68
N ASP A 577 17.75 -23.19 -9.38
CA ASP A 577 18.26 -22.72 -8.07
C ASP A 577 19.06 -21.41 -8.21
N GLY A 578 19.37 -20.72 -7.10
CA GLY A 578 20.09 -19.43 -7.19
C GLY A 578 20.68 -18.92 -5.88
N CYS A 579 21.82 -19.44 -5.43
CA CYS A 579 22.67 -18.71 -4.49
C CYS A 579 24.11 -18.80 -4.99
N THR A 580 24.85 -17.70 -4.95
CA THR A 580 26.28 -17.70 -5.30
C THR A 580 27.05 -17.05 -4.17
N SER A 581 27.97 -17.78 -3.55
CA SER A 581 28.80 -17.32 -2.44
C SER A 581 30.28 -17.45 -2.77
N ILE A 582 31.08 -16.56 -2.20
CA ILE A 582 32.53 -16.53 -2.36
C ILE A 582 33.19 -16.02 -1.09
N VAL A 583 34.32 -16.63 -0.75
CA VAL A 583 35.26 -16.12 0.23
C VAL A 583 36.65 -16.04 -0.39
N GLN A 584 37.34 -14.92 -0.17
CA GLN A 584 38.66 -14.67 -0.74
C GLN A 584 39.55 -13.95 0.27
N ARG A 585 40.82 -14.36 0.31
CA ARG A 585 41.87 -13.72 1.11
C ARG A 585 42.82 -12.90 0.24
N SER A 586 43.25 -11.76 0.75
CA SER A 586 44.24 -10.90 0.12
C SER A 586 45.60 -11.59 0.01
N GLN A 587 46.46 -11.14 -0.90
CA GLN A 587 47.76 -11.79 -1.12
C GLN A 587 48.70 -11.69 0.09
N ASP A 588 48.62 -10.59 0.84
CA ASP A 588 49.35 -10.35 2.09
C ASP A 588 48.70 -11.04 3.31
N GLY A 589 47.51 -11.63 3.14
CA GLY A 589 46.76 -12.30 4.20
C GLY A 589 46.07 -11.38 5.21
N SER A 590 46.17 -10.05 5.06
CA SER A 590 45.64 -9.07 6.01
C SER A 590 44.11 -8.96 5.99
N THR A 591 43.47 -9.33 4.87
CA THR A 591 42.03 -9.16 4.66
C THR A 591 41.40 -10.45 4.12
N VAL A 592 40.26 -10.84 4.69
CA VAL A 592 39.36 -11.86 4.13
C VAL A 592 38.02 -11.20 3.83
N ILE A 593 37.46 -11.45 2.65
CA ILE A 593 36.13 -10.97 2.25
C ILE A 593 35.24 -12.17 1.98
N LEU A 594 34.12 -12.24 2.70
CA LEU A 594 33.04 -13.22 2.51
C LEU A 594 31.83 -12.50 1.92
N ALA A 595 31.26 -13.00 0.83
CA ALA A 595 30.10 -12.40 0.21
C ALA A 595 29.18 -13.41 -0.48
N GLN A 596 27.92 -13.05 -0.64
CA GLN A 596 26.91 -13.89 -1.27
C GLN A 596 25.79 -13.08 -1.92
N ASN A 597 25.38 -13.48 -3.12
CA ASN A 597 24.03 -13.21 -3.64
C ASN A 597 23.08 -14.31 -3.17
N TRP A 598 22.01 -13.89 -2.51
CA TRP A 598 20.90 -14.76 -2.14
C TRP A 598 19.76 -14.56 -3.14
N ASP A 599 19.51 -15.58 -3.98
CA ASP A 599 18.41 -15.57 -4.92
C ASP A 599 17.28 -16.47 -4.42
N TRP A 600 16.07 -15.91 -4.45
CA TRP A 600 14.87 -16.61 -3.99
C TRP A 600 13.62 -16.00 -4.62
N LEU A 601 12.44 -16.51 -4.24
CA LEU A 601 11.14 -16.05 -4.71
C LEU A 601 10.97 -14.54 -4.49
N GLU A 602 10.73 -13.79 -5.57
CA GLU A 602 10.50 -12.34 -5.56
C GLU A 602 9.52 -11.88 -4.48
N GLN A 603 8.48 -12.68 -4.20
CA GLN A 603 7.44 -12.38 -3.22
C GLN A 603 7.97 -12.32 -1.77
N LEU A 604 9.10 -12.99 -1.48
CA LEU A 604 9.70 -12.90 -0.16
C LEU A 604 10.36 -11.56 0.11
N HIS A 605 10.56 -10.73 -0.91
CA HIS A 605 11.12 -9.40 -0.71
C HIS A 605 10.39 -8.65 0.42
N ASP A 606 9.05 -8.60 0.35
CA ASP A 606 8.23 -7.90 1.35
C ASP A 606 8.14 -8.64 2.69
N GLY A 607 8.70 -9.85 2.78
CA GLY A 607 8.80 -10.66 3.99
C GLY A 607 10.21 -10.72 4.59
N MET A 608 11.17 -9.95 4.05
CA MET A 608 12.53 -9.87 4.58
C MET A 608 12.63 -8.92 5.76
N VAL A 609 13.56 -9.23 6.68
CA VAL A 609 13.97 -8.36 7.80
C VAL A 609 15.47 -8.52 8.04
N ILE A 610 16.10 -7.51 8.62
CA ILE A 610 17.47 -7.60 9.11
C ILE A 610 17.40 -7.70 10.64
N LEU A 611 17.99 -8.74 11.22
CA LEU A 611 17.97 -8.92 12.67
C LEU A 611 19.29 -8.46 13.28
N ASP A 612 19.17 -7.60 14.29
CA ASP A 612 20.25 -7.17 15.18
C ASP A 612 19.90 -7.64 16.60
N ILE A 613 20.41 -8.81 16.98
CA ILE A 613 20.05 -9.51 18.22
C ILE A 613 21.18 -9.36 19.23
N VAL A 614 20.83 -9.02 20.47
CA VAL A 614 21.73 -9.19 21.63
C VAL A 614 21.19 -10.35 22.47
N THR A 615 22.04 -11.35 22.73
CA THR A 615 21.67 -12.53 23.52
C THR A 615 21.25 -12.15 24.95
N PRO A 616 20.43 -12.98 25.63
CA PRO A 616 19.95 -12.67 26.98
C PRO A 616 21.06 -12.45 28.03
N ASP A 617 22.23 -13.05 27.84
CA ASP A 617 23.40 -12.84 28.71
C ASP A 617 24.20 -11.57 28.39
N GLU A 618 23.78 -10.83 27.36
CA GLU A 618 24.37 -9.60 26.84
C GLU A 618 25.81 -9.73 26.33
N LYS A 619 26.29 -10.96 26.09
CA LYS A 619 27.67 -11.20 25.67
C LYS A 619 27.85 -11.31 24.17
N THR A 620 26.82 -11.77 23.46
CA THR A 620 26.90 -12.00 22.02
C THR A 620 25.92 -11.10 21.29
N ARG A 621 26.42 -10.43 20.25
CA ARG A 621 25.60 -9.70 19.29
C ARG A 621 25.63 -10.40 17.94
N LEU A 622 24.46 -10.57 17.33
CA LEU A 622 24.26 -11.24 16.05
C LEU A 622 23.64 -10.27 15.06
N GLN A 623 24.20 -10.18 13.86
CA GLN A 623 23.64 -9.35 12.80
C GLN A 623 23.56 -10.14 11.50
N PHE A 624 22.34 -10.33 11.01
CA PHE A 624 22.11 -11.17 9.84
C PHE A 624 20.88 -10.75 9.03
N MET A 625 20.97 -10.95 7.72
CA MET A 625 19.84 -10.83 6.79
C MET A 625 18.92 -12.04 6.99
N ASN A 626 17.62 -11.80 7.15
CA ASN A 626 16.68 -12.83 7.51
C ASN A 626 15.36 -12.76 6.72
N GLU A 627 14.58 -13.84 6.81
CA GLU A 627 13.15 -13.82 6.52
C GLU A 627 12.40 -13.70 7.84
N ALA A 628 11.38 -12.84 7.89
CA ALA A 628 10.59 -12.67 9.11
C ALA A 628 10.01 -14.01 9.59
N GLY A 629 10.20 -14.30 10.88
CA GLY A 629 9.82 -15.56 11.51
C GLY A 629 10.93 -16.62 11.59
N LEU A 630 12.02 -16.50 10.83
CA LEU A 630 13.17 -17.40 10.99
C LEU A 630 14.04 -16.98 12.19
N VAL A 631 14.68 -17.93 12.87
CA VAL A 631 15.55 -17.63 14.02
C VAL A 631 17.01 -17.35 13.62
N GLY A 632 17.44 -17.78 12.43
CA GLY A 632 18.82 -17.61 11.97
C GLY A 632 18.99 -17.83 10.47
N LYS A 633 19.94 -17.10 9.87
CA LYS A 633 20.24 -17.14 8.43
C LYS A 633 21.66 -16.62 8.14
N ILE A 634 21.84 -15.68 7.21
CA ILE A 634 23.15 -15.26 6.65
C ILE A 634 23.64 -13.99 7.35
N GLY A 635 24.81 -14.05 7.99
CA GLY A 635 25.35 -12.91 8.72
C GLY A 635 26.57 -13.24 9.56
N VAL A 636 26.76 -12.49 10.64
CA VAL A 636 28.00 -12.45 11.42
C VAL A 636 27.73 -12.17 12.90
N ASN A 637 28.62 -12.63 13.77
CA ASN A 637 28.54 -12.43 15.22
C ASN A 637 29.67 -11.55 15.78
N SER A 638 29.49 -11.08 17.02
CA SER A 638 30.46 -10.24 17.74
C SER A 638 31.79 -10.92 18.08
N HIS A 639 31.88 -12.24 17.92
CA HIS A 639 33.14 -12.97 18.04
C HIS A 639 33.97 -12.96 16.75
N GLY A 640 33.40 -12.43 15.66
CA GLY A 640 34.07 -12.33 14.37
C GLY A 640 33.98 -13.58 13.52
N VAL A 641 32.91 -14.38 13.65
CA VAL A 641 32.58 -15.49 12.76
C VAL A 641 31.42 -15.08 11.84
N GLY A 642 31.61 -15.21 10.53
CA GLY A 642 30.56 -14.95 9.54
C GLY A 642 30.26 -16.16 8.67
N ILE A 643 28.99 -16.27 8.25
CA ILE A 643 28.47 -17.37 7.45
C ILE A 643 27.64 -16.84 6.27
N CYS A 644 27.81 -17.45 5.10
CA CYS A 644 26.93 -17.39 3.95
C CYS A 644 26.37 -18.78 3.67
N MET A 645 25.13 -18.89 3.20
CA MET A 645 24.42 -20.17 3.14
C MET A 645 23.85 -20.46 1.75
N ASN A 646 24.14 -21.64 1.21
CA ASN A 646 23.56 -22.08 -0.04
C ASN A 646 22.72 -23.34 0.17
N ALA A 647 21.49 -23.31 -0.34
CA ALA A 647 20.59 -24.45 -0.30
C ALA A 647 21.05 -25.55 -1.27
N ILE A 648 20.98 -26.81 -0.84
CA ILE A 648 21.26 -27.99 -1.65
C ILE A 648 20.01 -28.86 -1.69
N ARG A 649 19.54 -29.23 -2.88
CA ARG A 649 18.44 -30.19 -3.01
C ARG A 649 18.98 -31.60 -2.88
N CYS A 650 18.59 -32.32 -1.84
CA CYS A 650 19.01 -33.69 -1.63
C CYS A 650 17.93 -34.44 -0.85
N GLY A 651 17.71 -35.70 -1.22
CA GLY A 651 16.75 -36.58 -0.55
C GLY A 651 17.16 -37.06 0.84
N ALA A 652 18.40 -36.79 1.26
CA ALA A 652 18.87 -37.17 2.58
C ALA A 652 18.20 -36.29 3.64
N LEU A 653 17.59 -36.93 4.65
CA LEU A 653 16.96 -36.26 5.78
C LEU A 653 17.25 -37.02 7.07
N SER A 654 17.63 -36.30 8.13
CA SER A 654 17.76 -36.81 9.49
C SER A 654 16.89 -35.98 10.43
N THR A 655 16.07 -36.65 11.24
CA THR A 655 15.25 -36.01 12.26
C THR A 655 16.00 -35.82 13.57
N ASP A 656 17.16 -36.45 13.75
CA ASP A 656 17.96 -36.41 14.97
C ASP A 656 18.98 -35.26 15.01
N ARG A 657 19.12 -34.54 13.90
CA ARG A 657 20.01 -33.39 13.68
C ARG A 657 19.21 -32.08 13.63
N LEU A 658 19.87 -30.95 13.87
CA LEU A 658 19.22 -29.63 13.86
C LEU A 658 18.81 -29.19 12.44
N PRO A 659 17.61 -28.60 12.26
CA PRO A 659 17.20 -27.93 11.03
C PRO A 659 18.18 -26.84 10.59
N THR A 660 18.30 -26.62 9.28
CA THR A 660 19.29 -25.76 8.64
C THR A 660 19.36 -24.35 9.24
N HIS A 661 18.21 -23.67 9.37
CA HIS A 661 18.16 -22.29 9.86
C HIS A 661 18.40 -22.20 11.37
N VAL A 662 17.98 -23.23 12.11
CA VAL A 662 18.27 -23.37 13.55
C VAL A 662 19.77 -23.61 13.76
N MET A 663 20.40 -24.39 12.89
CA MET A 663 21.84 -24.62 12.91
C MET A 663 22.62 -23.33 12.59
N CYS A 664 22.16 -22.55 11.61
CA CYS A 664 22.74 -21.22 11.32
C CYS A 664 22.66 -20.30 12.54
N ARG A 665 21.51 -20.29 13.24
CA ARG A 665 21.37 -19.54 14.50
C ARG A 665 22.36 -20.02 15.55
N ARG A 666 22.49 -21.33 15.76
CA ARG A 666 23.40 -21.90 16.76
C ARG A 666 24.87 -21.54 16.48
N VAL A 667 25.30 -21.62 15.21
CA VAL A 667 26.65 -21.21 14.81
C VAL A 667 26.87 -19.73 15.10
N LEU A 668 25.95 -18.86 14.67
CA LEU A 668 26.06 -17.42 14.92
C LEU A 668 26.10 -17.12 16.42
N GLU A 669 25.30 -17.81 17.24
CA GLU A 669 25.21 -17.56 18.68
C GLU A 669 26.45 -18.01 19.47
N TYR A 670 26.98 -19.19 19.19
CA TYR A 670 27.99 -19.81 20.04
C TYR A 670 29.41 -19.84 19.46
N ALA A 671 29.58 -19.86 18.15
CA ALA A 671 30.90 -20.07 17.56
C ALA A 671 31.81 -18.86 17.77
N LYS A 672 33.01 -19.09 18.32
CA LYS A 672 34.03 -18.05 18.50
C LYS A 672 35.15 -18.11 17.48
N SER A 673 35.20 -19.17 16.69
CA SER A 673 36.16 -19.37 15.60
C SER A 673 35.55 -20.23 14.50
N PHE A 674 36.22 -20.27 13.34
CA PHE A 674 35.89 -21.17 12.25
C PHE A 674 35.88 -22.64 12.69
N ASP A 675 36.89 -23.08 13.45
CA ASP A 675 37.00 -24.46 13.92
C ASP A 675 35.87 -24.84 14.89
N GLU A 676 35.47 -23.93 15.79
CA GLU A 676 34.33 -24.14 16.67
C GLU A 676 33.02 -24.25 15.87
N ALA A 677 32.84 -23.42 14.83
CA ALA A 677 31.67 -23.51 13.96
C ALA A 677 31.61 -24.87 13.23
N VAL A 678 32.74 -25.36 12.72
CA VAL A 678 32.84 -26.68 12.08
C VAL A 678 32.53 -27.80 13.08
N ALA A 679 33.08 -27.75 14.29
CA ALA A 679 32.81 -28.74 15.33
C ALA A 679 31.31 -28.79 15.68
N MET A 680 30.65 -27.62 15.79
CA MET A 680 29.21 -27.55 16.03
C MET A 680 28.39 -28.15 14.87
N LEU A 681 28.80 -27.93 13.62
CA LEU A 681 28.14 -28.52 12.46
C LEU A 681 28.27 -30.05 12.43
N ASP A 682 29.42 -30.59 12.86
CA ASP A 682 29.66 -32.03 12.87
C ASP A 682 28.82 -32.72 13.95
N GLU A 683 28.82 -32.13 15.15
CA GLU A 683 28.11 -32.63 16.33
C GLU A 683 26.59 -32.51 16.20
N TYR A 684 26.07 -31.35 15.75
CA TYR A 684 24.64 -31.04 15.80
C TYR A 684 23.95 -30.91 14.43
N GLY A 685 24.70 -30.53 13.39
CA GLY A 685 24.13 -30.02 12.13
C GLY A 685 23.67 -31.09 11.15
N GLY A 686 22.90 -30.68 10.14
CA GLY A 686 22.62 -31.47 8.93
C GLY A 686 21.30 -32.24 8.93
N ALA A 687 20.18 -31.65 9.38
CA ALA A 687 18.87 -32.30 9.18
C ALA A 687 18.57 -32.55 7.70
N CYS A 688 18.92 -31.61 6.82
CA CYS A 688 19.03 -31.81 5.38
C CYS A 688 20.38 -31.29 4.87
N SER A 689 20.65 -31.44 3.57
CA SER A 689 21.91 -30.98 2.96
C SER A 689 21.89 -29.48 2.67
N PHE A 690 22.94 -28.77 3.08
CA PHE A 690 23.18 -27.36 2.76
C PHE A 690 24.68 -27.06 2.79
N ASN A 691 25.07 -25.89 2.29
CA ASN A 691 26.45 -25.42 2.36
C ASN A 691 26.55 -24.13 3.19
N LEU A 692 27.60 -24.03 4.01
CA LEU A 692 28.02 -22.78 4.63
C LEU A 692 29.41 -22.38 4.11
N VAL A 693 29.51 -21.21 3.48
CA VAL A 693 30.81 -20.57 3.25
C VAL A 693 31.08 -19.69 4.46
N MET A 694 32.18 -19.99 5.16
CA MET A 694 32.47 -19.39 6.45
C MET A 694 33.86 -18.75 6.45
N ALA A 695 34.00 -17.69 7.24
CA ALA A 695 35.26 -17.03 7.53
C ALA A 695 35.27 -16.52 8.98
N ASP A 696 36.46 -16.37 9.53
CA ASP A 696 36.63 -15.71 10.82
C ASP A 696 37.71 -14.63 10.82
N VAL A 697 37.79 -13.88 11.92
CA VAL A 697 38.78 -12.83 12.16
C VAL A 697 40.21 -13.34 12.35
N GLN A 698 40.43 -14.66 12.43
CA GLN A 698 41.78 -15.25 12.43
C GLN A 698 42.31 -15.44 11.00
N GLY A 699 41.45 -15.33 10.00
CA GLY A 699 41.80 -15.50 8.59
C GLY A 699 41.61 -16.94 8.09
N GLU A 700 40.97 -17.79 8.89
CA GLU A 700 40.53 -19.12 8.49
C GLU A 700 39.23 -19.01 7.69
N PHE A 701 39.14 -19.76 6.59
CA PHE A 701 37.95 -19.79 5.77
C PHE A 701 37.86 -21.07 4.95
N ALA A 702 36.63 -21.52 4.69
CA ALA A 702 36.33 -22.65 3.82
C ALA A 702 34.86 -22.64 3.41
N SER A 703 34.53 -23.50 2.45
CA SER A 703 33.15 -23.90 2.20
C SER A 703 32.89 -25.25 2.87
N VAL A 704 31.83 -25.36 3.67
CA VAL A 704 31.49 -26.55 4.46
C VAL A 704 30.14 -27.09 4.01
N GLU A 705 30.16 -28.25 3.37
CA GLU A 705 28.96 -28.98 2.98
C GLU A 705 28.49 -29.82 4.16
N SER A 706 27.35 -29.43 4.75
CA SER A 706 26.73 -30.13 5.87
C SER A 706 25.59 -30.99 5.37
N THR A 707 25.63 -32.28 5.71
CA THR A 707 24.65 -33.27 5.28
C THR A 707 24.25 -34.17 6.45
N PRO A 708 23.13 -34.90 6.35
CA PRO A 708 22.78 -35.93 7.34
C PRO A 708 23.86 -36.99 7.55
N ASN A 709 24.69 -37.23 6.53
CA ASN A 709 25.74 -38.24 6.50
C ASN A 709 27.13 -37.64 6.81
N GLY A 710 27.20 -36.46 7.43
CA GLY A 710 28.45 -35.84 7.85
C GLY A 710 28.87 -34.65 6.99
N LEU A 711 30.04 -34.11 7.31
CA LEU A 711 30.56 -32.89 6.72
C LEU A 711 31.62 -33.15 5.65
N SER A 712 31.71 -32.23 4.70
CA SER A 712 32.89 -32.06 3.84
C SER A 712 33.38 -30.62 3.90
N ILE A 713 34.69 -30.45 4.03
CA ILE A 713 35.34 -29.14 4.19
C ILE A 713 36.21 -28.86 2.95
N ILE A 714 35.77 -27.91 2.14
CA ILE A 714 36.43 -27.49 0.91
C ILE A 714 37.31 -26.28 1.22
N LYS A 715 38.61 -26.55 1.41
CA LYS A 715 39.64 -25.52 1.64
C LYS A 715 40.23 -25.00 0.32
N PRO A 716 40.88 -23.81 0.33
CA PRO A 716 41.66 -23.32 -0.80
C PRO A 716 42.71 -24.32 -1.29
N LEU A 717 43.09 -24.23 -2.56
CA LEU A 717 44.12 -25.08 -3.17
C LEU A 717 45.45 -24.91 -2.45
N THR A 718 46.00 -26.01 -1.94
CA THR A 718 47.34 -26.09 -1.38
C THR A 718 48.29 -26.79 -2.36
N LYS A 719 49.60 -26.56 -2.21
CA LYS A 719 50.62 -27.17 -3.08
C LYS A 719 50.62 -28.69 -2.89
N GLY A 720 50.15 -29.43 -3.89
CA GLY A 720 50.01 -30.90 -3.84
C GLY A 720 48.57 -31.40 -3.65
N ASP A 721 47.58 -30.50 -3.60
CA ASP A 721 46.16 -30.87 -3.61
C ASP A 721 45.79 -31.56 -4.93
N SER A 722 45.37 -32.83 -4.85
CA SER A 722 44.97 -33.67 -5.98
C SER A 722 43.45 -33.77 -6.13
N THR A 723 42.69 -33.09 -5.26
CA THR A 723 41.23 -33.12 -5.29
C THR A 723 40.72 -32.35 -6.51
N LYS A 724 39.87 -33.00 -7.33
CA LYS A 724 39.29 -32.42 -8.56
C LYS A 724 38.01 -31.60 -8.29
N VAL A 725 37.95 -30.92 -7.15
CA VAL A 725 36.79 -30.12 -6.75
C VAL A 725 36.90 -28.74 -7.41
N SER A 726 35.92 -28.36 -8.24
CA SER A 726 35.83 -27.04 -8.90
C SER A 726 35.63 -25.90 -7.89
N GLY A 727 35.56 -24.64 -8.31
CA GLY A 727 35.12 -23.56 -7.41
C GLY A 727 36.14 -23.07 -6.37
N LYS A 728 37.39 -23.54 -6.39
CA LYS A 728 38.44 -23.08 -5.46
C LYS A 728 39.73 -22.70 -6.17
N GLY A 729 40.42 -21.70 -5.62
CA GLY A 729 41.75 -21.26 -6.02
C GLY A 729 42.73 -21.29 -4.84
N THR A 730 43.93 -20.74 -5.03
CA THR A 730 44.98 -20.71 -3.99
C THR A 730 44.63 -19.80 -2.80
N ASN A 731 43.75 -18.81 -3.00
CA ASN A 731 43.35 -17.84 -2.00
C ASN A 731 41.84 -17.57 -1.96
N PHE A 732 41.01 -18.41 -2.57
CA PHE A 732 39.55 -18.26 -2.54
C PHE A 732 38.83 -19.61 -2.61
N VAL A 733 37.58 -19.62 -2.15
CA VAL A 733 36.61 -20.70 -2.33
C VAL A 733 35.26 -20.06 -2.68
N ALA A 734 34.61 -20.57 -3.72
CA ALA A 734 33.27 -20.19 -4.14
C ALA A 734 32.34 -21.40 -4.11
N HIS A 735 31.05 -21.18 -3.89
CA HIS A 735 30.05 -22.23 -3.84
C HIS A 735 28.72 -21.76 -4.45
N THR A 736 27.97 -22.71 -5.01
CA THR A 736 26.61 -22.48 -5.54
C THR A 736 25.60 -23.43 -4.90
N ASN A 737 24.79 -24.20 -5.61
CA ASN A 737 23.67 -24.99 -5.06
C ASN A 737 23.79 -26.49 -5.36
N HIS A 738 25.00 -26.97 -5.62
CA HIS A 738 25.30 -28.38 -5.81
C HIS A 738 26.38 -28.82 -4.83
N VAL A 739 26.38 -30.11 -4.52
CA VAL A 739 27.45 -30.76 -3.77
C VAL A 739 28.66 -30.88 -4.70
N MET A 740 29.78 -30.33 -4.28
CA MET A 740 31.06 -30.33 -4.97
C MET A 740 31.92 -31.53 -4.53
N THR A 741 31.69 -32.06 -3.33
CA THR A 741 32.32 -33.30 -2.85
C THR A 741 31.73 -34.53 -3.55
N PRO A 742 32.57 -35.48 -4.01
CA PRO A 742 32.06 -36.72 -4.59
C PRO A 742 31.07 -37.44 -3.64
N PRO A 743 29.92 -37.92 -4.14
CA PRO A 743 28.87 -38.53 -3.33
C PRO A 743 29.35 -39.58 -2.33
N THR A 744 30.36 -40.37 -2.66
CA THR A 744 30.86 -41.49 -1.86
C THR A 744 31.87 -41.10 -0.79
N GLU A 745 32.29 -39.83 -0.71
CA GLU A 745 33.34 -39.39 0.20
C GLU A 745 32.81 -38.87 1.55
N PHE A 746 31.49 -38.83 1.74
CA PHE A 746 30.89 -38.44 3.02
C PHE A 746 31.02 -39.56 4.07
N PRO A 747 31.42 -39.25 5.33
CA PRO A 747 31.72 -40.26 6.35
C PRO A 747 30.56 -41.21 6.70
N GLY A 748 29.33 -40.70 6.70
CA GLY A 748 28.10 -41.41 7.08
C GLY A 748 27.37 -42.08 5.92
N GLY A 749 27.96 -42.08 4.71
CA GLY A 749 27.39 -42.71 3.52
C GLY A 749 27.01 -41.72 2.42
N ALA A 750 26.62 -42.26 1.27
CA ALA A 750 26.56 -41.47 0.04
C ALA A 750 25.46 -40.38 0.02
N ILE A 751 25.79 -39.23 -0.56
CA ILE A 751 24.90 -38.07 -0.76
C ILE A 751 24.71 -37.82 -2.25
N TYR A 752 23.48 -37.96 -2.73
CA TYR A 752 23.10 -37.69 -4.12
C TYR A 752 22.19 -36.46 -4.16
N ASP A 753 22.74 -35.33 -4.61
CA ASP A 753 22.01 -34.08 -4.76
C ASP A 753 21.28 -34.00 -6.11
N ARG A 754 20.42 -32.97 -6.25
CA ARG A 754 19.59 -32.70 -7.43
C ARG A 754 19.83 -31.27 -7.93
N PRO A 755 21.04 -30.96 -8.41
CA PRO A 755 21.41 -29.60 -8.78
C PRO A 755 20.79 -29.18 -10.11
N ALA A 756 20.49 -27.89 -10.25
CA ALA A 756 20.06 -27.36 -11.53
C ALA A 756 21.29 -27.09 -12.41
N PRO A 757 21.17 -27.20 -13.75
CA PRO A 757 22.31 -26.95 -14.66
C PRO A 757 22.98 -25.58 -14.45
N ASN A 758 22.19 -24.56 -14.10
CA ASN A 758 22.70 -23.21 -13.88
C ASN A 758 23.58 -23.07 -12.63
N SER A 759 23.53 -24.03 -11.69
CA SER A 759 24.44 -24.03 -10.54
C SER A 759 25.90 -24.21 -10.97
N PHE A 760 26.15 -25.13 -11.91
CA PHE A 760 27.50 -25.41 -12.40
C PHE A 760 28.06 -24.22 -13.19
N SER A 761 27.26 -23.64 -14.09
CA SER A 761 27.69 -22.49 -14.90
C SER A 761 27.98 -21.24 -14.06
N ARG A 762 27.21 -20.99 -12.98
CA ARG A 762 27.49 -19.88 -12.06
C ARG A 762 28.77 -20.10 -11.26
N LEU A 763 29.04 -21.34 -10.83
CA LEU A 763 30.27 -21.66 -10.11
C LEU A 763 31.50 -21.49 -11.03
N GLU A 764 31.43 -22.01 -12.25
CA GLU A 764 32.47 -21.82 -13.27
C GLU A 764 32.70 -20.33 -13.53
N ARG A 765 31.62 -19.56 -13.75
CA ARG A 765 31.71 -18.12 -14.02
C ARG A 765 32.34 -17.33 -12.86
N MET A 766 31.95 -17.62 -11.61
CA MET A 766 32.53 -16.95 -10.43
C MET A 766 34.02 -17.31 -10.27
N THR A 767 34.38 -18.54 -10.60
CA THR A 767 35.77 -19.04 -10.57
C THR A 767 36.62 -18.35 -11.64
N GLU A 768 36.12 -18.27 -12.87
CA GLU A 768 36.74 -17.55 -14.00
C GLU A 768 37.02 -16.09 -13.63
N LEU A 769 35.99 -15.35 -13.21
CA LEU A 769 36.10 -13.94 -12.84
C LEU A 769 37.12 -13.70 -11.73
N THR A 770 37.18 -14.61 -10.76
CA THR A 770 38.13 -14.50 -9.65
C THR A 770 39.56 -14.79 -10.10
N HIS A 771 39.76 -15.76 -10.98
CA HIS A 771 41.07 -16.01 -11.58
C HIS A 771 41.53 -14.87 -12.49
N GLU A 772 40.62 -14.28 -13.26
CA GLU A 772 40.90 -13.08 -14.06
C GLU A 772 41.41 -11.94 -13.19
N ASP A 773 40.72 -11.62 -12.10
CA ASP A 773 41.14 -10.57 -11.15
C ASP A 773 42.52 -10.85 -10.53
N ILE A 774 42.79 -12.11 -10.15
CA ILE A 774 44.09 -12.53 -9.61
C ILE A 774 45.18 -12.42 -10.68
N SER A 775 44.92 -12.86 -11.91
CA SER A 775 45.89 -12.82 -13.01
C SER A 775 46.25 -11.39 -13.42
N GLN A 776 45.30 -10.45 -13.28
CA GLN A 776 45.48 -9.03 -13.53
C GLN A 776 46.09 -8.28 -12.32
N GLN A 777 46.44 -9.00 -11.24
CA GLN A 777 46.97 -8.42 -10.00
C GLN A 777 46.09 -7.31 -9.41
N LYS A 778 44.75 -7.42 -9.55
CA LYS A 778 43.84 -6.47 -8.93
C LYS A 778 43.89 -6.58 -7.41
N GLU A 779 43.85 -5.44 -6.74
CA GLU A 779 43.75 -5.38 -5.29
C GLU A 779 42.40 -5.95 -4.81
N LEU A 780 42.44 -6.79 -3.76
CA LEU A 780 41.23 -7.33 -3.16
C LEU A 780 40.54 -6.24 -2.34
N THR A 781 39.45 -5.70 -2.88
CA THR A 781 38.58 -4.75 -2.19
C THR A 781 37.16 -5.31 -2.14
N LEU A 782 36.33 -4.80 -1.22
CA LEU A 782 34.92 -5.20 -1.18
C LEU A 782 34.21 -4.92 -2.52
N GLU A 783 34.47 -3.77 -3.14
CA GLU A 783 33.90 -3.43 -4.45
C GLU A 783 34.33 -4.40 -5.54
N SER A 784 35.56 -4.92 -5.50
CA SER A 784 36.01 -5.95 -6.47
C SER A 784 35.20 -7.25 -6.37
N VAL A 785 34.79 -7.65 -5.16
CA VAL A 785 33.93 -8.83 -4.95
C VAL A 785 32.50 -8.53 -5.39
N ILE A 786 31.96 -7.36 -5.02
CA ILE A 786 30.60 -6.94 -5.42
C ILE A 786 30.50 -6.84 -6.96
N CYS A 787 31.52 -6.32 -7.64
CA CYS A 787 31.57 -6.24 -9.09
C CYS A 787 31.38 -7.61 -9.77
N ARG A 788 31.98 -8.68 -9.21
CA ARG A 788 31.78 -10.06 -9.69
C ARG A 788 30.36 -10.57 -9.40
N LEU A 789 29.80 -10.19 -8.26
CA LEU A 789 28.41 -10.51 -7.91
C LEU A 789 27.37 -9.74 -8.77
N ARG A 790 27.78 -8.70 -9.50
CA ARG A 790 26.96 -8.01 -10.51
C ARG A 790 26.92 -8.72 -11.87
N ASP A 791 27.69 -9.80 -12.07
CA ASP A 791 27.79 -10.45 -13.39
C ASP A 791 26.43 -10.99 -13.87
N GLN A 792 26.03 -10.53 -15.05
CA GLN A 792 24.78 -10.89 -15.73
C GLN A 792 25.03 -11.90 -16.87
N LYS A 793 26.21 -12.50 -17.00
CA LYS A 793 26.46 -13.48 -18.07
C LYS A 793 25.65 -14.74 -17.80
N GLY A 794 24.77 -15.11 -18.74
CA GLY A 794 23.84 -16.24 -18.57
C GLY A 794 22.47 -15.86 -17.98
N THR A 795 22.05 -14.59 -18.08
CA THR A 795 20.67 -14.14 -17.79
C THR A 795 19.64 -15.03 -18.49
N PRO A 796 18.53 -15.43 -17.80
CA PRO A 796 18.10 -14.96 -16.48
C PRO A 796 18.77 -15.67 -15.29
N THR A 797 19.49 -16.77 -15.49
CA THR A 797 20.08 -17.58 -14.40
C THR A 797 21.54 -17.25 -14.07
N SER A 798 21.94 -15.99 -14.29
CA SER A 798 23.28 -15.46 -14.01
C SER A 798 23.61 -15.36 -12.51
N ILE A 799 24.82 -14.91 -12.17
CA ILE A 799 25.23 -14.65 -10.77
C ILE A 799 24.38 -13.53 -10.15
N CYS A 800 24.23 -12.40 -10.84
CA CYS A 800 23.16 -11.43 -10.59
C CYS A 800 21.91 -11.96 -11.29
N ARG A 801 21.11 -12.76 -10.59
CA ARG A 801 19.96 -13.46 -11.17
C ARG A 801 18.86 -12.47 -11.54
N ASP A 802 18.20 -12.73 -12.67
CA ASP A 802 17.02 -11.98 -13.12
C ASP A 802 15.79 -12.88 -13.17
N LYS A 803 14.61 -12.27 -13.16
CA LYS A 803 13.35 -12.96 -13.35
C LYS A 803 13.07 -13.16 -14.84
N PRO A 804 12.80 -14.40 -15.31
CA PRO A 804 12.30 -14.64 -16.66
C PRO A 804 10.97 -13.90 -16.93
N ALA A 805 10.78 -13.33 -18.13
CA ALA A 805 9.62 -12.48 -18.46
C ALA A 805 8.24 -13.13 -18.28
N ASN A 806 8.17 -14.48 -18.33
CA ASN A 806 6.93 -15.26 -18.17
C ASN A 806 7.00 -16.24 -16.98
N ALA A 807 7.86 -15.96 -16.00
CA ALA A 807 8.10 -16.86 -14.88
C ALA A 807 6.84 -17.12 -14.04
N THR A 808 6.56 -18.40 -13.78
CA THR A 808 5.50 -18.84 -12.87
C THR A 808 6.05 -19.67 -11.72
N GLY A 809 5.37 -19.69 -10.58
CA GLY A 809 5.80 -20.43 -9.39
C GLY A 809 7.25 -20.14 -9.00
N MET A 810 8.02 -21.20 -8.79
CA MET A 810 9.46 -21.14 -8.51
C MET A 810 10.36 -20.52 -9.58
N GLU A 811 9.89 -20.33 -10.82
CA GLU A 811 10.70 -19.65 -11.84
C GLU A 811 10.86 -18.15 -11.54
N LYS A 812 10.05 -17.60 -10.63
CA LYS A 812 10.10 -16.19 -10.19
C LYS A 812 11.29 -15.86 -9.28
N MET A 813 12.26 -16.77 -9.16
CA MET A 813 13.47 -16.54 -8.37
C MET A 813 14.35 -15.44 -8.99
N THR A 814 14.77 -14.49 -8.16
CA THR A 814 15.66 -13.36 -8.51
C THR A 814 16.63 -13.08 -7.35
N THR A 815 17.74 -12.37 -7.58
CA THR A 815 18.62 -11.94 -6.49
C THR A 815 17.87 -10.94 -5.60
N LEU A 816 17.62 -11.32 -4.35
CA LEU A 816 16.89 -10.51 -3.37
C LEU A 816 17.80 -9.67 -2.49
N ALA A 817 19.01 -10.15 -2.24
CA ALA A 817 20.01 -9.39 -1.50
C ALA A 817 21.43 -9.89 -1.76
N THR A 818 22.38 -8.99 -1.55
CA THR A 818 23.81 -9.28 -1.47
C THR A 818 24.30 -9.02 -0.06
N VAL A 819 24.82 -10.04 0.62
CA VAL A 819 25.46 -9.90 1.93
C VAL A 819 26.97 -9.95 1.76
N SER A 820 27.70 -9.08 2.45
CA SER A 820 29.16 -9.02 2.37
C SER A 820 29.79 -8.63 3.70
N MET A 821 30.94 -9.23 4.01
CA MET A 821 31.64 -9.09 5.29
C MET A 821 33.14 -9.03 5.03
N VAL A 822 33.83 -8.09 5.69
CA VAL A 822 35.26 -7.86 5.59
C VAL A 822 35.89 -8.10 6.96
N PHE A 823 36.80 -9.07 7.00
CA PHE A 823 37.55 -9.48 8.18
C PHE A 823 38.98 -8.95 8.06
N ASP A 824 39.38 -8.12 9.01
CA ASP A 824 40.76 -7.69 9.18
C ASP A 824 41.46 -8.67 10.13
N THR A 825 42.35 -9.47 9.56
CA THR A 825 43.04 -10.57 10.28
C THR A 825 44.14 -10.06 11.20
N VAL A 826 44.61 -8.82 10.96
CA VAL A 826 45.65 -8.17 11.76
C VAL A 826 45.01 -7.53 12.99
N ALA A 827 43.93 -6.76 12.79
CA ALA A 827 43.17 -6.13 13.86
C ALA A 827 42.23 -7.11 14.58
N LYS A 828 42.06 -8.33 14.05
CA LYS A 828 41.17 -9.39 14.55
C LYS A 828 39.74 -8.91 14.76
N LYS A 829 39.19 -8.22 13.77
CA LYS A 829 37.83 -7.67 13.82
C LYS A 829 37.17 -7.67 12.46
N VAL A 830 35.85 -7.64 12.46
CA VAL A 830 35.06 -7.37 11.26
C VAL A 830 35.06 -5.86 11.05
N THR A 831 35.69 -5.39 9.98
CA THR A 831 35.80 -3.93 9.70
C THR A 831 34.58 -3.40 8.97
N LYS A 832 33.90 -4.26 8.20
CA LYS A 832 32.72 -3.90 7.45
C LYS A 832 31.80 -5.10 7.32
N SER A 833 30.51 -4.91 7.52
CA SER A 833 29.48 -5.88 7.17
C SER A 833 28.33 -5.11 6.53
N GLN A 834 27.87 -5.52 5.36
CA GLN A 834 26.89 -4.79 4.57
C GLN A 834 25.89 -5.72 3.91
N ILE A 835 24.63 -5.29 3.86
CA ILE A 835 23.54 -5.94 3.14
C ILE A 835 23.02 -4.95 2.10
N THR A 836 23.08 -5.32 0.82
CA THR A 836 22.42 -4.61 -0.27
C THR A 836 21.12 -5.33 -0.61
N ILE A 837 20.00 -4.63 -0.55
CA ILE A 837 18.66 -5.19 -0.84
C ILE A 837 18.36 -5.01 -2.33
N GLY A 838 17.99 -6.10 -2.99
CA GLY A 838 17.77 -6.18 -4.43
C GLY A 838 18.96 -6.78 -5.20
N ARG A 839 18.92 -6.62 -6.52
CA ARG A 839 19.93 -7.17 -7.44
C ARG A 839 21.14 -6.24 -7.46
N PRO A 840 22.37 -6.67 -7.12
CA PRO A 840 23.51 -5.76 -6.99
C PRO A 840 23.89 -5.03 -8.29
N CYS A 841 23.41 -5.53 -9.44
CA CYS A 841 23.59 -4.93 -10.75
C CYS A 841 22.66 -3.73 -11.05
N GLU A 842 21.71 -3.41 -10.16
CA GLU A 842 20.78 -2.27 -10.26
C GLU A 842 21.26 -1.06 -9.43
N GLU A 843 20.77 0.13 -9.75
CA GLU A 843 21.10 1.38 -9.04
C GLU A 843 20.02 1.75 -8.02
N GLY A 844 20.40 2.59 -7.04
CA GLY A 844 19.47 3.04 -6.01
C GLY A 844 19.00 1.87 -5.14
N LEU A 845 19.90 1.04 -4.64
CA LEU A 845 19.52 -0.05 -3.74
C LEU A 845 19.66 0.40 -2.29
N GLN A 846 18.81 -0.14 -1.41
CA GLN A 846 19.01 0.05 0.02
C GLN A 846 20.29 -0.68 0.44
N LEU A 847 21.25 0.07 0.97
CA LEU A 847 22.45 -0.45 1.60
C LEU A 847 22.33 -0.31 3.12
N VAL A 848 22.41 -1.42 3.83
CA VAL A 848 22.40 -1.46 5.30
C VAL A 848 23.77 -1.87 5.78
N GLU A 849 24.45 -0.97 6.49
CA GLU A 849 25.71 -1.29 7.17
C GLU A 849 25.43 -1.86 8.55
N LEU A 850 26.07 -2.98 8.84
CA LEU A 850 25.98 -3.72 10.08
C LEU A 850 27.20 -3.40 10.96
N THR A 851 26.94 -2.88 12.16
CA THR A 851 27.97 -2.63 13.19
C THR A 851 27.99 -3.80 14.17
N VAL A 852 28.89 -4.76 13.93
CA VAL A 852 29.00 -5.98 14.74
C VAL A 852 29.93 -5.75 15.92
#